data_AF-R0JLR1-F1
#
_entry.id   AF-R0JLR1-F1
#
_cell.length_a   1.000
_cell.length_b   1.000
_cell.length_c   1.000
_cell.angle_alpha   90.00
_cell.angle_beta   90.00
_cell.angle_gamma   90.00
#
_symmetry.space_group_name_H-M   'P 1'
#
loop_
_entity.id
_entity.type
_entity.pdbx_description
1 polymer ?
#
loop_
_entity_poly.entity_id
_entity_poly.type
_entity_poly.pdbx_seq_one_letter_code
_entity_poly.pdbx_strand_id
1 'polypeptide(L)'
;MDKILEAVVMSSYPNNVKQGLVRRVIEASKQPMDSEQCWSMLELCTKLYLVGDTKYKREIGKEVLEVYGHYHPEEFEEFFNVRFLLSLLQEGYGPLGKRSHYVLDYIQLGLQFVLESPSANSIFSLLRIEVLRKVCERPGPKQCAKISKLLSQHPQCIPTGKHQVLFCQQLIRCIGQFQCVSEGEEDIMEFLEHVNKVSGLLQRIWRTQTSAILPSLKELFTIISSTEEQEAPSNALASVVQFVPLELMDGVIRNLTNDDSISDVQMMMAIGRMIDWVSWPLGKNIDKWIIALLKGLAAVKKFSILIEVTLSKIEKVFSKLLYPIVREGALSVLQYMLLSFQHSHEAFHLLLPHIPRLVASLKKEDSNSATSSLEQLAELIHCMFFRFSGFPDLYEPVLEAIKALPIPNEDRIKHLLGQNAWTSQKNELACFYPRLASKSETGKIGLINLGNTCYMNSIIQSLFMASDFRHSVLNLTEGNSQPLMTKLQWLFAFLEHSQRPAISPESFLSASWPPWFTPGAQQDCSEYLKYLLDRLHEEEKTGKRIYQKLKESSLMSQAVEHHYLNKTLIEKMFGGKMMTKIRCLKCLNVSSREEAFTDLSLAFPPPDRHIHGPGSASVLPVEEIGPQFIEPPENLNQVMGSPWVRRKPHVSGDHPAQPVPVETLGFQEAGEPSDPLSRDAVGAESTKDPILASGEQASAPKDSRSVPDLINYFLSPERLTAENKYHCEKCASLQDAEKVAELTEGPHYLILTLLRFSFDPRTMKRKKILDNVSIPVVLKLPVLVSSEENEDVWRHGKGRGGPGSSFVSVVYDLCSVVVHSGISSESGHYYCYSRECTDAVPHGQLRDGAPKPASDKQLDFEIQWYLFNDTRVSFSSFESVSNVTSFFPKDTAYVLFYRQRPGTQSCPLHEAAAEAGHLHGEPSLNKDLMEAISKDNILYLQEQEKEARNRAAYISALPKSPLWWRDFDRDKDDDSSSGGCSPAAGGGGSGSFHGLVF
;
A
#
# COMPACT_ATOMS: atom_id res chain seq x y z
N MET A 1 44.38 5.21 67.68
CA MET A 1 42.92 5.42 67.45
C MET A 1 42.40 4.45 66.39
N ASP A 2 43.18 4.22 65.35
CA ASP A 2 43.08 3.14 64.37
C ASP A 2 42.67 1.77 64.98
N LYS A 3 43.36 1.25 66.01
CA LYS A 3 42.99 -0.03 66.64
C LYS A 3 41.62 -0.02 67.30
N ILE A 4 41.22 1.11 67.87
CA ILE A 4 39.87 1.28 68.45
C ILE A 4 38.85 1.28 67.32
N LEU A 5 39.11 2.00 66.23
CA LEU A 5 38.22 2.04 65.07
C LEU A 5 38.05 0.65 64.44
N GLU A 6 39.15 -0.08 64.24
CA GLU A 6 39.15 -1.46 63.72
C GLU A 6 38.31 -2.37 64.63
N ALA A 7 38.54 -2.33 65.95
CA ALA A 7 37.77 -3.11 66.91
C ALA A 7 36.27 -2.75 66.92
N VAL A 8 35.93 -1.45 66.89
CA VAL A 8 34.54 -0.98 66.86
C VAL A 8 33.84 -1.46 65.59
N VAL A 9 34.50 -1.36 64.45
CA VAL A 9 33.96 -1.76 63.15
C VAL A 9 33.76 -3.28 63.07
N MET A 10 34.67 -4.07 63.66
CA MET A 10 34.59 -5.53 63.72
C MET A 10 33.68 -6.07 64.82
N SER A 11 33.29 -5.24 65.79
CA SER A 11 32.45 -5.66 66.92
C SER A 11 31.02 -6.04 66.51
N SER A 12 30.32 -6.74 67.40
CA SER A 12 28.87 -7.00 67.32
C SER A 12 28.02 -5.93 68.01
N TYR A 13 28.59 -4.76 68.35
CA TYR A 13 27.83 -3.70 69.02
C TYR A 13 26.64 -3.19 68.18
N PRO A 14 25.55 -2.75 68.83
CA PRO A 14 24.45 -2.07 68.16
C PRO A 14 24.90 -0.84 67.34
N ASN A 15 24.25 -0.56 66.21
CA ASN A 15 24.66 0.49 65.27
C ASN A 15 24.73 1.89 65.90
N ASN A 16 23.84 2.22 66.83
CA ASN A 16 23.85 3.48 67.58
C ASN A 16 25.10 3.63 68.45
N VAL A 17 25.55 2.54 69.09
CA VAL A 17 26.78 2.53 69.90
C VAL A 17 28.00 2.66 69.01
N LYS A 18 28.05 1.92 67.89
CA LYS A 18 29.13 2.03 66.91
C LYS A 18 29.24 3.46 66.37
N GLN A 19 28.14 4.08 65.96
CA GLN A 19 28.12 5.47 65.51
C GLN A 19 28.62 6.46 66.57
N GLY A 20 28.21 6.29 67.83
CA GLY A 20 28.69 7.14 68.93
C GLY A 20 30.20 7.05 69.17
N LEU A 21 30.75 5.83 69.08
CA LEU A 21 32.19 5.60 69.21
C LEU A 21 32.97 6.12 67.99
N VAL A 22 32.47 5.88 66.78
CA VAL A 22 33.07 6.39 65.54
C VAL A 22 33.12 7.92 65.55
N ARG A 23 32.05 8.60 65.98
CA ARG A 23 32.06 10.08 66.11
C ARG A 23 33.16 10.58 67.05
N ARG A 24 33.42 9.87 68.15
CA ARG A 24 34.52 10.23 69.06
C ARG A 24 35.88 10.00 68.42
N VAL A 25 36.04 8.93 67.63
CA VAL A 25 37.27 8.69 66.85
C VAL A 25 37.48 9.82 65.84
N ILE A 26 36.44 10.19 65.09
CA ILE A 26 36.46 11.31 64.13
C ILE A 26 36.85 12.62 64.82
N GLU A 27 36.28 12.92 65.99
CA GLU A 27 36.60 14.14 66.71
C GLU A 27 38.04 14.16 67.23
N ALA A 28 38.54 13.01 67.69
CA ALA A 28 39.93 12.87 68.11
C ALA A 28 40.91 13.02 66.93
N SER A 29 40.53 12.54 65.74
CA SER A 29 41.34 12.65 64.52
C SER A 29 41.53 14.09 64.01
N LYS A 30 40.82 15.08 64.53
CA LYS A 30 41.02 16.50 64.20
C LYS A 30 42.17 17.14 64.97
N GLN A 31 42.64 16.52 66.05
CA GLN A 31 43.75 17.01 66.85
C GLN A 31 45.08 16.71 66.13
N PRO A 32 46.14 17.50 66.33
CA PRO A 32 47.46 17.20 65.78
C PRO A 32 47.98 15.85 66.29
N MET A 33 48.54 15.05 65.39
CA MET A 33 49.05 13.70 65.65
C MET A 33 50.46 13.56 65.06
N ASP A 34 51.19 12.53 65.49
CA ASP A 34 52.46 12.20 64.83
C ASP A 34 52.21 11.51 63.48
N SER A 35 53.21 11.53 62.60
CA SER A 35 53.07 10.99 61.24
C SER A 35 52.78 9.48 61.25
N GLU A 36 53.37 8.69 62.16
CA GLU A 36 53.15 7.24 62.23
C GLU A 36 51.68 6.89 62.56
N GLN A 37 51.06 7.66 63.45
CA GLN A 37 49.64 7.55 63.79
C GLN A 37 48.74 7.96 62.62
N CYS A 38 49.10 9.03 61.89
CA CYS A 38 48.39 9.44 60.69
C CYS A 38 48.42 8.34 59.62
N TRP A 39 49.61 7.79 59.33
CA TRP A 39 49.80 6.72 58.36
C TRP A 39 49.00 5.45 58.72
N SER A 40 49.03 5.03 59.98
CA SER A 40 48.27 3.86 60.46
C SER A 40 46.76 4.03 60.29
N MET A 41 46.25 5.23 60.55
CA MET A 41 44.83 5.54 60.35
C MET A 41 44.45 5.59 58.87
N LEU A 42 45.26 6.24 58.04
CA LEU A 42 45.04 6.32 56.59
C LEU A 42 45.02 4.94 55.93
N GLU A 43 45.94 4.05 56.32
CA GLU A 43 45.97 2.67 55.81
C GLU A 43 44.70 1.90 56.18
N LEU A 44 44.29 1.94 57.45
CA LEU A 44 43.07 1.28 57.92
C LEU A 44 41.83 1.83 57.19
N CYS A 45 41.70 3.15 57.08
CA CYS A 45 40.52 3.77 56.48
C CYS A 45 40.46 3.54 54.97
N THR A 46 41.61 3.50 54.30
CA THR A 46 41.71 3.08 52.89
C THR A 46 41.23 1.64 52.71
N LYS A 47 41.65 0.72 53.59
CA LYS A 47 41.20 -0.67 53.59
C LYS A 47 39.69 -0.78 53.84
N LEU A 48 39.15 -0.02 54.80
CA LEU A 48 37.72 0.02 55.09
C LEU A 48 36.89 0.57 53.92
N TYR A 49 37.37 1.61 53.24
CA TYR A 49 36.70 2.21 52.10
C TYR A 49 36.68 1.28 50.88
N LEU A 50 37.84 0.71 50.54
CA LEU A 50 37.99 -0.10 49.33
C LEU A 50 37.43 -1.51 49.52
N VAL A 51 37.79 -2.20 50.62
CA VAL A 51 37.53 -3.64 50.82
C VAL A 51 36.40 -3.88 51.84
N GLY A 52 35.77 -2.84 52.39
CA GLY A 52 34.65 -2.99 53.31
C GLY A 52 33.55 -3.87 52.75
N ASP A 53 33.13 -4.88 53.51
CA ASP A 53 32.07 -5.83 53.16
C ASP A 53 30.66 -5.23 53.23
N THR A 54 30.50 -4.13 53.97
CA THR A 54 29.24 -3.47 54.25
C THR A 54 29.32 -1.99 53.89
N LYS A 55 28.20 -1.41 53.47
CA LYS A 55 28.08 0.02 53.17
C LYS A 55 28.56 0.89 54.35
N TYR A 56 28.20 0.48 55.57
CA TYR A 56 28.62 1.13 56.81
C TYR A 56 30.15 1.23 56.97
N LYS A 57 30.89 0.14 56.74
CA LYS A 57 32.37 0.16 56.82
C LYS A 57 32.98 1.14 55.84
N ARG A 58 32.44 1.20 54.62
CA ARG A 58 32.92 2.10 53.58
C ARG A 58 32.60 3.55 53.89
N GLU A 59 31.41 3.83 54.42
CA GLU A 59 31.01 5.17 54.86
C GLU A 59 31.92 5.67 56.00
N ILE A 60 32.26 4.83 56.98
CA ILE A 60 33.23 5.19 58.03
C ILE A 60 34.60 5.48 57.44
N GLY A 61 35.11 4.57 56.59
CA GLY A 61 36.41 4.76 55.95
C GLY A 61 36.45 6.09 55.19
N LYS A 62 35.37 6.42 54.48
CA LYS A 62 35.19 7.69 53.78
C LYS A 62 35.24 8.90 54.72
N GLU A 63 34.41 8.91 55.77
CA GLU A 63 34.32 10.03 56.71
C GLU A 63 35.67 10.32 57.37
N VAL A 64 36.40 9.28 57.79
CA VAL A 64 37.71 9.45 58.42
C VAL A 64 38.75 9.94 57.39
N LEU A 65 38.77 9.39 56.16
CA LEU A 65 39.64 9.89 55.09
C LEU A 65 39.39 11.37 54.79
N GLU A 66 38.13 11.81 54.77
CA GLU A 66 37.78 13.23 54.59
C GLU A 66 38.32 14.10 55.73
N VAL A 67 38.24 13.63 56.98
CA VAL A 67 38.80 14.37 58.13
C VAL A 67 40.32 14.50 58.01
N TYR A 68 41.03 13.42 57.69
CA TYR A 68 42.48 13.48 57.55
C TYR A 68 42.92 14.36 56.37
N GLY A 69 42.18 14.32 55.25
CA GLY A 69 42.46 15.21 54.12
C GLY A 69 42.36 16.71 54.44
N HIS A 70 41.51 17.10 55.41
CA HIS A 70 41.38 18.51 55.81
C HIS A 70 42.32 18.93 56.94
N TYR A 71 42.52 18.06 57.95
CA TYR A 71 43.24 18.42 59.17
C TYR A 71 44.73 17.99 59.17
N HIS A 72 45.11 17.04 58.31
CA HIS A 72 46.49 16.52 58.18
C HIS A 72 46.92 16.46 56.70
N PRO A 73 46.96 17.60 55.99
CA PRO A 73 47.13 17.63 54.54
C PRO A 73 48.52 17.17 54.07
N GLU A 74 49.58 17.41 54.85
CA GLU A 74 50.96 17.03 54.49
C GLU A 74 51.13 15.51 54.52
N GLU A 75 50.67 14.85 55.59
CA GLU A 75 50.70 13.39 55.71
C GLU A 75 49.76 12.73 54.69
N PHE A 76 48.60 13.35 54.42
CA PHE A 76 47.67 12.85 53.40
C PHE A 76 48.30 12.92 52.00
N GLU A 77 49.00 14.00 51.66
CA GLU A 77 49.72 14.14 50.40
C GLU A 77 50.82 13.06 50.25
N GLU A 78 51.61 12.84 51.31
CA GLU A 78 52.68 11.84 51.29
C GLU A 78 52.12 10.42 51.11
N PHE A 79 50.98 10.12 51.75
CA PHE A 79 50.27 8.86 51.59
C PHE A 79 49.64 8.72 50.19
N PHE A 80 48.94 9.76 49.72
CA PHE A 80 48.24 9.81 48.43
C PHE A 80 49.18 10.19 47.27
N ASN A 81 50.31 9.50 47.16
CA ASN A 81 51.34 9.81 46.17
C ASN A 81 51.18 9.06 44.83
N VAL A 82 51.95 9.48 43.82
CA VAL A 82 51.96 8.92 42.46
C VAL A 82 52.18 7.39 42.43
N ARG A 83 53.07 6.86 43.27
CA ARG A 83 53.40 5.43 43.29
C ARG A 83 52.23 4.60 43.80
N PHE A 84 51.58 5.07 44.86
CA PHE A 84 50.40 4.42 45.41
C PHE A 84 49.23 4.42 44.41
N LEU A 85 48.94 5.58 43.81
CA LEU A 85 47.88 5.70 42.80
C LEU A 85 48.12 4.83 41.57
N LEU A 86 49.38 4.70 41.13
CA LEU A 86 49.73 3.84 40.01
C LEU A 86 49.48 2.36 40.33
N SER A 87 49.91 1.88 41.50
CA SER A 87 49.63 0.50 41.95
C SER A 87 48.12 0.26 42.06
N LEU A 88 47.35 1.20 42.64
CA LEU A 88 45.89 1.13 42.69
C LEU A 88 45.24 0.96 41.31
N LEU A 89 45.68 1.74 40.31
CA LEU A 89 45.10 1.73 38.97
C LEU A 89 45.52 0.51 38.12
N GLN A 90 46.72 -0.03 38.35
CA GLN A 90 47.27 -1.14 37.57
C GLN A 90 47.04 -2.50 38.20
N GLU A 91 47.18 -2.62 39.52
CA GLU A 91 47.13 -3.87 40.27
C GLU A 91 45.82 -4.01 41.06
N GLY A 92 45.26 -2.90 41.52
CA GLY A 92 44.06 -2.87 42.38
C GLY A 92 44.43 -2.71 43.85
N TYR A 93 43.59 -3.20 44.77
CA TYR A 93 43.86 -3.12 46.22
C TYR A 93 43.37 -4.37 46.95
N GLY A 94 44.29 -5.15 47.49
CA GLY A 94 43.98 -6.42 48.16
C GLY A 94 43.21 -7.37 47.22
N PRO A 95 41.99 -7.83 47.58
CA PRO A 95 41.18 -8.69 46.71
C PRO A 95 40.49 -7.94 45.55
N LEU A 96 40.50 -6.60 45.56
CA LEU A 96 39.89 -5.82 44.48
C LEU A 96 40.82 -5.81 43.28
N GLY A 97 40.37 -6.41 42.18
CA GLY A 97 41.07 -6.30 40.92
C GLY A 97 41.06 -4.89 40.34
N LYS A 98 41.98 -4.62 39.41
CA LYS A 98 42.17 -3.35 38.70
C LYS A 98 40.93 -2.77 37.97
N ARG A 99 39.86 -3.55 37.81
CA ARG A 99 38.59 -3.12 37.16
C ARG A 99 37.51 -2.66 38.16
N SER A 100 37.79 -2.71 39.46
CA SER A 100 36.86 -2.26 40.49
C SER A 100 36.55 -0.76 40.37
N HIS A 101 35.26 -0.40 40.40
CA HIS A 101 34.83 1.00 40.35
C HIS A 101 35.13 1.77 41.65
N TYR A 102 35.29 1.06 42.77
CA TYR A 102 35.64 1.67 44.06
C TYR A 102 37.03 2.34 44.05
N VAL A 103 37.95 1.85 43.22
CA VAL A 103 39.27 2.47 43.05
C VAL A 103 39.14 3.88 42.47
N LEU A 104 38.30 4.07 41.45
CA LEU A 104 38.08 5.40 40.86
C LEU A 104 37.36 6.34 41.81
N ASP A 105 36.38 5.83 42.58
CA ASP A 105 35.69 6.62 43.61
C ASP A 105 36.66 7.05 44.73
N TYR A 106 37.61 6.18 45.11
CA TYR A 106 38.65 6.50 46.10
C TYR A 106 39.62 7.57 45.58
N ILE A 107 40.07 7.44 44.33
CA ILE A 107 40.96 8.44 43.72
C ILE A 107 40.26 9.80 43.62
N GLN A 108 38.98 9.80 43.22
CA GLN A 108 38.17 11.01 43.18
C GLN A 108 38.03 11.67 44.56
N LEU A 109 37.84 10.86 45.61
CA LEU A 109 37.78 11.36 46.99
C LEU A 109 39.12 11.97 47.42
N GLY A 110 40.25 11.31 47.18
CA GLY A 110 41.55 11.81 47.61
C GLY A 110 42.01 13.04 46.83
N LEU A 111 41.69 13.11 45.53
CA LEU A 111 42.07 14.23 44.67
C LEU A 111 41.61 15.58 45.21
N GLN A 112 40.43 15.65 45.83
CA GLN A 112 39.86 16.90 46.34
C GLN A 112 40.72 17.57 47.43
N PHE A 113 41.60 16.82 48.10
CA PHE A 113 42.49 17.32 49.16
C PHE A 113 43.90 17.64 48.68
N VAL A 114 44.28 17.15 47.50
CA VAL A 114 45.65 17.24 46.98
C VAL A 114 45.74 18.24 45.81
N LEU A 115 44.64 18.95 45.48
CA LEU A 115 44.57 19.87 44.33
C LEU A 115 45.53 21.07 44.42
N GLU A 116 45.76 21.60 45.62
CA GLU A 116 46.60 22.78 45.85
C GLU A 116 48.04 22.42 46.28
N SER A 117 48.32 21.12 46.33
CA SER A 117 49.59 20.58 46.79
C SER A 117 50.69 20.62 45.70
N PRO A 118 51.98 20.59 46.07
CA PRO A 118 53.08 20.50 45.11
C PRO A 118 53.04 19.22 44.25
N SER A 119 52.50 18.10 44.76
CA SER A 119 52.38 16.84 44.01
C SER A 119 51.24 16.82 42.97
N ALA A 120 50.31 17.78 43.02
CA ALA A 120 49.12 17.83 42.17
C ALA A 120 49.43 17.66 40.66
N ASN A 121 50.44 18.37 40.16
CA ASN A 121 50.83 18.30 38.74
C ASN A 121 51.30 16.91 38.32
N SER A 122 52.06 16.23 39.17
CA SER A 122 52.55 14.87 38.93
C SER A 122 51.39 13.87 38.94
N ILE A 123 50.44 14.04 39.85
CA ILE A 123 49.21 13.23 39.92
C ILE A 123 48.34 13.46 38.68
N PHE A 124 48.13 14.70 38.25
CA PHE A 124 47.39 14.98 37.01
C PHE A 124 48.07 14.38 35.78
N SER A 125 49.40 14.44 35.71
CA SER A 125 50.17 13.81 34.63
C SER A 125 49.99 12.29 34.59
N LEU A 126 50.06 11.64 35.75
CA LEU A 126 49.79 10.20 35.90
C LEU A 126 48.38 9.86 35.41
N LEU A 127 47.37 10.61 35.90
CA LEU A 127 45.97 10.34 35.59
C LEU A 127 45.67 10.53 34.11
N ARG A 128 46.27 11.51 33.41
CA ARG A 128 46.12 11.67 31.95
C ARG A 128 46.53 10.41 31.19
N ILE A 129 47.58 9.72 31.62
CA ILE A 129 48.06 8.51 30.97
C ILE A 129 47.15 7.32 31.34
N GLU A 130 46.84 7.18 32.62
CA GLU A 130 46.11 6.02 33.13
C GLU A 130 44.63 6.02 32.72
N VAL A 131 43.96 7.18 32.63
CA VAL A 131 42.57 7.24 32.12
C VAL A 131 42.49 6.86 30.64
N LEU A 132 43.48 7.24 29.83
CA LEU A 132 43.57 6.82 28.43
C LEU A 132 43.80 5.31 28.35
N ARG A 133 44.77 4.78 29.11
CA ARG A 133 45.03 3.34 29.19
C ARG A 133 43.76 2.56 29.57
N LYS A 134 43.03 3.02 30.60
CA LYS A 134 41.78 2.39 31.04
C LYS A 134 40.72 2.36 29.95
N VAL A 135 40.52 3.46 29.22
CA VAL A 135 39.56 3.49 28.10
C VAL A 135 40.02 2.57 26.95
N CYS A 136 41.32 2.44 26.71
CA CYS A 136 41.86 1.46 25.76
C CYS A 136 41.62 -0.01 26.19
N GLU A 137 41.50 -0.30 27.49
CA GLU A 137 41.17 -1.63 28.02
C GLU A 137 39.69 -2.04 27.83
N ARG A 138 38.86 -1.19 27.18
CA ARG A 138 37.42 -1.37 26.96
C ARG A 138 36.63 -1.62 28.26
N PRO A 139 36.55 -0.62 29.17
CA PRO A 139 35.76 -0.76 30.38
C PRO A 139 34.26 -0.78 30.06
N GLY A 140 33.47 -1.43 30.92
CA GLY A 140 32.01 -1.41 30.84
C GLY A 140 31.40 -0.04 31.20
N PRO A 141 30.08 0.14 30.98
CA PRO A 141 29.39 1.42 31.08
C PRO A 141 29.54 2.09 32.46
N LYS A 142 29.42 1.31 33.55
CA LYS A 142 29.56 1.82 34.93
C LYS A 142 30.96 2.39 35.20
N GLN A 143 32.01 1.70 34.74
CA GLN A 143 33.38 2.17 34.95
C GLN A 143 33.68 3.40 34.07
N CYS A 144 33.23 3.42 32.82
CA CYS A 144 33.31 4.62 31.97
C CYS A 144 32.56 5.81 32.57
N ALA A 145 31.40 5.60 33.19
CA ALA A 145 30.65 6.68 33.85
C ALA A 145 31.41 7.26 35.07
N LYS A 146 32.11 6.42 35.84
CA LYS A 146 33.00 6.88 36.93
C LYS A 146 34.21 7.66 36.40
N ILE A 147 34.86 7.19 35.35
CA ILE A 147 35.91 7.95 34.65
C ILE A 147 35.35 9.31 34.19
N SER A 148 34.14 9.31 33.63
CA SER A 148 33.48 10.54 33.15
C SER A 148 33.17 11.52 34.28
N LYS A 149 32.76 11.02 35.45
CA LYS A 149 32.56 11.83 36.65
C LYS A 149 33.87 12.46 37.13
N LEU A 150 34.94 11.66 37.23
CA LEU A 150 36.27 12.15 37.63
C LEU A 150 36.78 13.24 36.69
N LEU A 151 36.74 12.99 35.38
CA LEU A 151 37.21 13.96 34.37
C LEU A 151 36.33 15.21 34.28
N SER A 152 35.04 15.11 34.59
CA SER A 152 34.15 16.26 34.65
C SER A 152 34.43 17.16 35.85
N GLN A 153 34.80 16.60 37.00
CA GLN A 153 35.16 17.36 38.20
C GLN A 153 36.59 17.91 38.14
N HIS A 154 37.51 17.17 37.53
CA HIS A 154 38.91 17.54 37.38
C HIS A 154 39.35 17.51 35.91
N PRO A 155 39.00 18.53 35.10
CA PRO A 155 39.34 18.59 33.68
C PRO A 155 40.85 18.54 33.39
N GLN A 156 41.69 18.89 34.38
CA GLN A 156 43.14 18.78 34.29
C GLN A 156 43.60 17.34 34.01
N CYS A 157 42.82 16.33 34.40
CA CYS A 157 43.12 14.92 34.18
C CYS A 157 42.81 14.44 32.74
N ILE A 158 42.17 15.26 31.91
CA ILE A 158 41.85 14.89 30.52
C ILE A 158 43.15 14.83 29.71
N PRO A 159 43.37 13.77 28.90
CA PRO A 159 44.54 13.68 28.03
C PRO A 159 44.62 14.90 27.09
N THR A 160 45.84 15.37 26.80
CA THR A 160 46.06 16.59 26.00
C THR A 160 46.69 16.29 24.64
N GLY A 161 46.54 17.22 23.69
CA GLY A 161 47.13 17.11 22.37
C GLY A 161 46.60 15.92 21.57
N LYS A 162 47.49 15.16 20.91
CA LYS A 162 47.11 13.99 20.09
C LYS A 162 46.42 12.88 20.90
N HIS A 163 46.77 12.74 22.17
CA HIS A 163 46.17 11.75 23.07
C HIS A 163 44.71 12.06 23.41
N GLN A 164 44.28 13.32 23.32
CA GLN A 164 42.89 13.72 23.51
C GLN A 164 41.99 13.19 22.40
N VAL A 165 42.46 13.27 21.14
CA VAL A 165 41.76 12.72 19.98
C VAL A 165 41.65 11.20 20.10
N LEU A 166 42.77 10.54 20.42
CA LEU A 166 42.80 9.10 20.66
C LEU A 166 41.85 8.70 21.80
N PHE A 167 41.82 9.45 22.89
CA PHE A 167 40.90 9.23 24.00
C PHE A 167 39.44 9.26 23.54
N CYS A 168 39.05 10.26 22.75
CA CYS A 168 37.68 10.35 22.21
C CYS A 168 37.33 9.15 21.33
N GLN A 169 38.23 8.77 20.42
CA GLN A 169 38.05 7.60 19.54
C GLN A 169 37.89 6.30 20.33
N GLN A 170 38.73 6.08 21.33
CA GLN A 170 38.65 4.88 22.16
C GLN A 170 37.42 4.88 23.05
N LEU A 171 36.96 6.05 23.52
CA LEU A 171 35.74 6.17 24.30
C LEU A 171 34.49 5.83 23.45
N ILE A 172 34.44 6.29 22.19
CA ILE A 172 33.38 5.92 21.25
C ILE A 172 33.36 4.41 21.00
N ARG A 173 34.52 3.79 20.81
CA ARG A 173 34.61 2.32 20.69
C ARG A 173 34.12 1.59 21.96
N CYS A 174 34.32 2.16 23.15
CA CYS A 174 33.73 1.59 24.37
C CYS A 174 32.20 1.71 24.34
N ILE A 175 31.66 2.86 23.96
CA ILE A 175 30.21 3.05 23.80
C ILE A 175 29.63 2.04 22.79
N GLY A 176 30.35 1.77 21.70
CA GLY A 176 29.98 0.76 20.70
C GLY A 176 29.91 -0.67 21.22
N GLN A 177 30.49 -0.97 22.39
CA GLN A 177 30.47 -2.28 23.04
C GLN A 177 29.57 -2.33 24.29
N PHE A 178 28.90 -1.23 24.64
CA PHE A 178 28.02 -1.20 25.79
C PHE A 178 26.78 -2.07 25.54
N GLN A 179 26.54 -3.02 26.44
CA GLN A 179 25.37 -3.88 26.43
C GLN A 179 24.70 -3.80 27.81
N CYS A 180 23.36 -3.82 27.82
CA CYS A 180 22.60 -4.04 29.03
C CYS A 180 22.16 -5.50 29.04
N VAL A 181 22.64 -6.28 30.01
CA VAL A 181 22.40 -7.73 30.10
C VAL A 181 21.16 -8.03 30.95
N SER A 182 20.62 -7.04 31.66
CA SER A 182 19.45 -7.17 32.54
C SER A 182 18.20 -6.62 31.88
N GLU A 183 17.08 -7.30 32.08
CA GLU A 183 15.75 -6.89 31.63
C GLU A 183 15.02 -6.02 32.69
N GLY A 184 15.63 -5.82 33.86
CA GLY A 184 15.05 -5.01 34.94
C GLY A 184 15.00 -3.52 34.59
N GLU A 185 13.87 -2.86 34.86
CA GLU A 185 13.67 -1.43 34.57
C GLU A 185 14.73 -0.54 35.25
N GLU A 186 15.07 -0.83 36.51
CA GLU A 186 16.10 -0.09 37.25
C GLU A 186 17.48 -0.21 36.60
N ASP A 187 17.84 -1.39 36.12
CA ASP A 187 19.13 -1.64 35.46
C ASP A 187 19.22 -0.95 34.09
N ILE A 188 18.11 -0.90 33.35
CA ILE A 188 17.99 -0.16 32.09
C ILE A 188 18.15 1.35 32.35
N MET A 189 17.48 1.88 33.38
CA MET A 189 17.63 3.30 33.75
C MET A 189 19.06 3.62 34.18
N GLU A 190 19.69 2.76 34.99
CA GLU A 190 21.10 2.93 35.40
C GLU A 190 22.03 2.89 34.17
N PHE A 191 21.77 1.97 33.23
CA PHE A 191 22.50 1.87 31.97
C PHE A 191 22.38 3.16 31.14
N LEU A 192 21.17 3.65 30.90
CA LEU A 192 20.93 4.89 30.14
C LEU A 192 21.60 6.09 30.81
N GLU A 193 21.56 6.19 32.14
CA GLU A 193 22.23 7.24 32.90
C GLU A 193 23.76 7.16 32.73
N HIS A 194 24.33 5.95 32.80
CA HIS A 194 25.75 5.73 32.56
C HIS A 194 26.18 6.13 31.15
N VAL A 195 25.47 5.69 30.12
CA VAL A 195 25.76 6.06 28.73
C VAL A 195 25.69 7.58 28.58
N ASN A 196 24.66 8.23 29.11
CA ASN A 196 24.49 9.68 29.02
C ASN A 196 25.64 10.46 29.70
N LYS A 197 26.13 9.98 30.86
CA LYS A 197 27.31 10.56 31.53
C LYS A 197 28.56 10.46 30.67
N VAL A 198 28.76 9.33 29.99
CA VAL A 198 29.92 9.09 29.13
C VAL A 198 29.85 9.93 27.86
N SER A 199 28.70 9.98 27.20
CA SER A 199 28.49 10.80 26.02
C SER A 199 28.52 12.30 26.33
N GLY A 200 28.09 12.70 27.54
CA GLY A 200 28.20 14.07 28.04
C GLY A 200 29.66 14.53 28.25
N LEU A 201 30.56 13.62 28.65
CA LEU A 201 32.00 13.92 28.68
C LEU A 201 32.54 14.21 27.28
N LEU A 202 32.18 13.39 26.29
CA LEU A 202 32.58 13.62 24.89
C LEU A 202 32.12 15.00 24.40
N GLN A 203 30.86 15.36 24.67
CA GLN A 203 30.34 16.69 24.36
C GLN A 203 31.18 17.80 24.98
N ARG A 204 31.54 17.67 26.26
CA ARG A 204 32.35 18.67 26.96
C ARG A 204 33.73 18.82 26.34
N ILE A 205 34.39 17.71 25.99
CA ILE A 205 35.69 17.72 25.30
C ILE A 205 35.57 18.42 23.93
N TRP A 206 34.54 18.10 23.16
CA TRP A 206 34.32 18.71 21.84
C TRP A 206 34.01 20.21 21.90
N ARG A 207 33.33 20.68 22.96
CA ARG A 207 33.12 22.12 23.18
C ARG A 207 34.43 22.87 23.42
N THR A 208 35.40 22.24 24.08
CA THR A 208 36.73 22.85 24.32
C THR A 208 37.66 22.69 23.11
N GLN A 209 37.56 21.59 22.37
CA GLN A 209 38.41 21.30 21.22
C GLN A 209 37.60 20.71 20.06
N THR A 210 37.09 21.58 19.19
CA THR A 210 36.27 21.19 18.03
C THR A 210 37.02 20.35 16.99
N SER A 211 38.35 20.44 16.94
CA SER A 211 39.18 19.62 16.03
C SER A 211 39.13 18.12 16.34
N ALA A 212 38.67 17.73 17.53
CA ALA A 212 38.47 16.32 17.90
C ALA A 212 37.17 15.72 17.34
N ILE A 213 36.21 16.54 16.87
CA ILE A 213 34.89 16.07 16.40
C ILE A 213 35.03 15.19 15.16
N LEU A 214 35.67 15.68 14.08
CA LEU A 214 35.76 14.93 12.82
C LEU A 214 36.50 13.59 12.95
N PRO A 215 37.66 13.48 13.64
CA PRO A 215 38.30 12.18 13.88
C PRO A 215 37.44 11.22 14.72
N SER A 216 36.63 11.76 15.63
CA SER A 216 35.70 10.98 16.44
C SER A 216 34.52 10.45 15.62
N LEU A 217 33.98 11.26 14.70
CA LEU A 217 32.91 10.86 13.78
C LEU A 217 33.40 9.84 12.74
N LYS A 218 34.64 9.98 12.25
CA LYS A 218 35.26 8.97 11.41
C LYS A 218 35.33 7.62 12.13
N GLU A 219 35.74 7.61 13.39
CA GLU A 219 35.79 6.40 14.19
C GLU A 219 34.40 5.79 14.41
N LEU A 220 33.41 6.63 14.74
CA LEU A 220 32.02 6.20 14.84
C LEU A 220 31.54 5.55 13.53
N PHE A 221 31.85 6.16 12.38
CA PHE A 221 31.51 5.60 11.07
C PHE A 221 32.20 4.26 10.81
N THR A 222 33.49 4.12 11.13
CA THR A 222 34.22 2.85 11.02
C THR A 222 33.53 1.73 11.82
N ILE A 223 33.02 2.04 13.01
CA ILE A 223 32.31 1.05 13.84
C ILE A 223 30.99 0.64 13.19
N ILE A 224 30.16 1.60 12.76
CA ILE A 224 28.85 1.28 12.17
C ILE A 224 28.95 0.75 10.74
N SER A 225 30.06 0.94 10.03
CA SER A 225 30.28 0.36 8.70
C SER A 225 30.93 -1.03 8.73
N SER A 226 31.38 -1.51 9.90
CA SER A 226 32.04 -2.81 10.04
C SER A 226 31.16 -3.98 9.61
N THR A 227 31.70 -4.88 8.79
CA THR A 227 31.05 -6.11 8.32
C THR A 227 31.42 -7.34 9.16
N GLU A 228 32.19 -7.17 10.24
CA GLU A 228 32.65 -8.29 11.07
C GLU A 228 31.49 -8.92 11.87
N GLU A 229 31.40 -10.26 11.84
CA GLU A 229 30.25 -11.04 12.31
C GLU A 229 30.19 -11.26 13.84
N GLN A 230 31.21 -10.88 14.60
CA GLN A 230 31.36 -11.35 15.99
C GLN A 230 30.42 -10.69 17.00
N GLU A 231 30.03 -9.42 16.82
CA GLU A 231 29.02 -8.74 17.65
C GLU A 231 28.55 -7.43 16.98
N ALA A 232 27.24 -7.19 16.95
CA ALA A 232 26.69 -5.94 16.40
C ALA A 232 27.03 -4.75 17.33
N PRO A 233 27.35 -3.57 16.77
CA PRO A 233 27.65 -2.40 17.60
C PRO A 233 26.41 -1.92 18.36
N SER A 234 26.63 -1.45 19.58
CA SER A 234 25.58 -0.98 20.46
C SER A 234 24.81 0.23 19.90
N ASN A 235 23.49 0.21 20.09
CA ASN A 235 22.62 1.36 19.84
C ASN A 235 22.96 2.58 20.73
N ALA A 236 23.74 2.39 21.81
CA ALA A 236 24.25 3.46 22.65
C ALA A 236 25.09 4.48 21.86
N LEU A 237 25.64 4.13 20.68
CA LEU A 237 26.34 5.06 19.80
C LEU A 237 25.45 6.23 19.33
N ALA A 238 24.13 6.04 19.31
CA ALA A 238 23.16 7.10 19.07
C ALA A 238 23.33 8.30 20.03
N SER A 239 23.79 8.04 21.26
CA SER A 239 24.07 9.07 22.27
C SER A 239 25.23 10.01 21.89
N VAL A 240 26.06 9.63 20.92
CA VAL A 240 27.21 10.41 20.45
C VAL A 240 26.77 11.45 19.42
N VAL A 241 25.92 11.05 18.46
CA VAL A 241 25.51 11.92 17.33
C VAL A 241 24.60 13.07 17.74
N GLN A 242 23.84 12.92 18.83
CA GLN A 242 22.97 13.98 19.37
C GLN A 242 23.72 15.27 19.79
N PHE A 243 25.04 15.18 20.01
CA PHE A 243 25.87 16.31 20.45
C PHE A 243 26.65 16.97 19.32
N VAL A 244 26.54 16.46 18.10
CA VAL A 244 27.22 17.01 16.93
C VAL A 244 26.43 18.23 16.44
N PRO A 245 27.09 19.39 16.25
CA PRO A 245 26.44 20.57 15.68
C PRO A 245 25.86 20.27 14.30
N LEU A 246 24.60 20.69 14.06
CA LEU A 246 23.91 20.41 12.80
C LEU A 246 24.58 21.08 11.60
N GLU A 247 25.34 22.16 11.81
CA GLU A 247 26.10 22.87 10.78
C GLU A 247 27.22 22.00 10.19
N LEU A 248 27.68 20.98 10.92
CA LEU A 248 28.69 20.04 10.43
C LEU A 248 28.08 18.86 9.66
N MET A 249 26.76 18.65 9.76
CA MET A 249 26.07 17.48 9.21
C MET A 249 26.27 17.38 7.69
N ASP A 250 25.96 18.42 6.93
CA ASP A 250 26.08 18.41 5.48
C ASP A 250 27.50 18.15 5.00
N GLY A 251 28.50 18.68 5.72
CA GLY A 251 29.91 18.44 5.43
C GLY A 251 30.32 16.99 5.70
N VAL A 252 29.86 16.41 6.81
CA VAL A 252 30.14 15.02 7.19
C VAL A 252 29.46 14.05 6.21
N ILE A 253 28.17 14.26 5.91
CA ILE A 253 27.42 13.40 4.99
C ILE A 253 28.01 13.47 3.58
N ARG A 254 28.31 14.67 3.07
CA ARG A 254 28.90 14.82 1.73
C ARG A 254 30.27 14.14 1.62
N ASN A 255 31.12 14.27 2.64
CA ASN A 255 32.40 13.59 2.66
C ASN A 255 32.21 12.08 2.69
N LEU A 256 31.21 11.60 3.43
CA LEU A 256 30.92 10.18 3.56
C LEU A 256 30.38 9.56 2.27
N THR A 257 29.42 10.21 1.61
CA THR A 257 28.77 9.67 0.40
C THR A 257 29.66 9.76 -0.84
N ASN A 258 30.67 10.63 -0.82
CA ASN A 258 31.62 10.81 -1.92
C ASN A 258 32.97 10.08 -1.68
N ASP A 259 33.11 9.32 -0.61
CA ASP A 259 34.34 8.60 -0.32
C ASP A 259 34.35 7.25 -1.05
N ASP A 260 35.12 7.18 -2.15
CA ASP A 260 35.26 5.98 -2.98
C ASP A 260 35.93 4.81 -2.24
N SER A 261 36.52 5.03 -1.06
CA SER A 261 37.11 3.94 -0.26
C SER A 261 36.06 3.10 0.47
N ILE A 262 34.82 3.60 0.58
CA ILE A 262 33.73 2.93 1.31
C ILE A 262 32.93 2.09 0.32
N SER A 263 32.91 0.78 0.55
CA SER A 263 32.10 -0.13 -0.28
C SER A 263 30.60 0.05 -0.06
N ASP A 264 29.80 -0.33 -1.06
CA ASP A 264 28.33 -0.25 -0.97
C ASP A 264 27.78 -1.08 0.19
N VAL A 265 28.40 -2.22 0.51
CA VAL A 265 28.04 -3.07 1.66
C VAL A 265 28.31 -2.34 2.98
N GLN A 266 29.47 -1.72 3.14
CA GLN A 266 29.80 -0.93 4.33
C GLN A 266 28.85 0.26 4.51
N MET A 267 28.51 0.93 3.42
CA MET A 267 27.56 2.04 3.42
C MET A 267 26.15 1.58 3.83
N MET A 268 25.71 0.43 3.31
CA MET A 268 24.43 -0.21 3.64
C MET A 268 24.36 -0.60 5.12
N MET A 269 25.43 -1.19 5.67
CA MET A 269 25.52 -1.52 7.09
C MET A 269 25.46 -0.27 7.96
N ALA A 270 26.14 0.81 7.56
CA ALA A 270 26.15 2.07 8.29
C ALA A 270 24.76 2.71 8.35
N ILE A 271 24.08 2.89 7.20
CA ILE A 271 22.72 3.46 7.20
C ILE A 271 21.72 2.53 7.91
N GLY A 272 21.86 1.21 7.77
CA GLY A 272 21.00 0.24 8.46
C GLY A 272 21.11 0.33 9.98
N ARG A 273 22.32 0.46 10.52
CA ARG A 273 22.57 0.65 11.96
C ARG A 273 22.17 2.05 12.45
N MET A 274 22.33 3.08 11.63
CA MET A 274 21.81 4.42 11.93
C MET A 274 20.28 4.42 12.04
N ILE A 275 19.57 3.66 11.21
CA ILE A 275 18.12 3.51 11.32
C ILE A 275 17.73 2.77 12.61
N ASP A 276 18.50 1.77 13.05
CA ASP A 276 18.25 1.07 14.32
C ASP A 276 18.35 2.02 15.53
N TRP A 277 19.14 3.10 15.44
CA TRP A 277 19.25 4.13 16.47
C TRP A 277 17.97 4.92 16.74
N VAL A 278 16.96 4.85 15.86
CA VAL A 278 15.61 5.38 16.15
C VAL A 278 15.05 4.77 17.44
N SER A 279 15.51 3.57 17.84
CA SER A 279 15.13 2.93 19.09
C SER A 279 15.74 3.57 20.35
N TRP A 280 16.69 4.50 20.21
CA TRP A 280 17.39 5.10 21.36
C TRP A 280 16.57 6.24 22.00
N PRO A 281 16.11 6.11 23.26
CA PRO A 281 15.11 7.02 23.86
C PRO A 281 15.64 8.41 24.18
N LEU A 282 16.94 8.54 24.45
CA LEU A 282 17.55 9.84 24.77
C LEU A 282 18.06 10.57 23.52
N GLY A 283 17.83 10.00 22.33
CA GLY A 283 18.38 10.45 21.08
C GLY A 283 17.69 11.69 20.52
N LYS A 284 18.39 12.83 20.50
CA LYS A 284 17.91 14.05 19.81
C LYS A 284 18.49 14.14 18.41
N ASN A 285 17.67 14.58 17.45
CA ASN A 285 18.03 14.80 16.05
C ASN A 285 18.51 13.55 15.28
N ILE A 286 18.29 12.33 15.79
CA ILE A 286 18.71 11.09 15.12
C ILE A 286 18.03 10.96 13.75
N ASP A 287 16.73 11.26 13.71
CA ASP A 287 15.90 11.37 12.51
C ASP A 287 16.56 12.26 11.44
N LYS A 288 17.07 13.43 11.83
CA LYS A 288 17.73 14.37 10.92
C LYS A 288 19.00 13.78 10.31
N TRP A 289 19.82 13.09 11.11
CA TRP A 289 21.03 12.43 10.62
C TRP A 289 20.72 11.27 9.66
N ILE A 290 19.70 10.46 9.96
CA ILE A 290 19.24 9.37 9.08
C ILE A 290 18.74 9.95 7.76
N ILE A 291 17.82 10.92 7.82
CA ILE A 291 17.23 11.54 6.62
C ILE A 291 18.31 12.26 5.80
N ALA A 292 19.26 12.93 6.44
CA ALA A 292 20.38 13.58 5.75
C ALA A 292 21.24 12.56 5.00
N LEU A 293 21.56 11.40 5.60
CA LEU A 293 22.30 10.35 4.92
C LEU A 293 21.50 9.72 3.78
N LEU A 294 20.21 9.46 3.95
CA LEU A 294 19.34 8.96 2.87
C LEU A 294 19.28 9.96 1.70
N LYS A 295 19.15 11.27 1.99
CA LYS A 295 19.23 12.34 0.98
C LYS A 295 20.59 12.38 0.29
N GLY A 296 21.68 12.23 1.04
CA GLY A 296 23.04 12.18 0.51
C GLY A 296 23.24 11.01 -0.45
N LEU A 297 22.81 9.81 -0.08
CA LEU A 297 22.85 8.61 -0.93
C LEU A 297 22.01 8.76 -2.20
N ALA A 298 20.86 9.42 -2.10
CA ALA A 298 20.02 9.73 -3.25
C ALA A 298 20.72 10.72 -4.19
N ALA A 299 21.41 11.73 -3.66
CA ALA A 299 22.17 12.71 -4.44
C ALA A 299 23.33 12.07 -5.23
N VAL A 300 23.97 11.04 -4.68
CA VAL A 300 25.01 10.24 -5.38
C VAL A 300 24.44 9.03 -6.15
N LYS A 301 23.11 8.96 -6.34
CA LYS A 301 22.40 7.92 -7.11
C LYS A 301 22.62 6.48 -6.63
N LYS A 302 22.86 6.26 -5.33
CA LYS A 302 23.00 4.92 -4.74
C LYS A 302 21.63 4.30 -4.40
N PHE A 303 20.76 4.18 -5.41
CA PHE A 303 19.36 3.76 -5.23
C PHE A 303 19.19 2.32 -4.75
N SER A 304 20.08 1.38 -5.15
CA SER A 304 20.00 -0.01 -4.69
C SER A 304 20.12 -0.13 -3.17
N ILE A 305 21.08 0.61 -2.57
CA ILE A 305 21.26 0.67 -1.12
C ILE A 305 20.00 1.20 -0.45
N LEU A 306 19.45 2.29 -0.98
CA LEU A 306 18.25 2.93 -0.45
C LEU A 306 17.03 2.01 -0.50
N ILE A 307 16.86 1.26 -1.59
CA ILE A 307 15.76 0.31 -1.75
C ILE A 307 15.89 -0.83 -0.74
N GLU A 308 17.04 -1.51 -0.71
CA GLU A 308 17.26 -2.68 0.14
C GLU A 308 17.13 -2.33 1.63
N VAL A 309 17.72 -1.22 2.05
CA VAL A 309 17.64 -0.74 3.43
C VAL A 309 16.19 -0.38 3.79
N THR A 310 15.45 0.22 2.85
CA THR A 310 14.04 0.54 3.07
C THR A 310 13.22 -0.72 3.30
N LEU A 311 13.28 -1.69 2.39
CA LEU A 311 12.55 -2.95 2.51
C LEU A 311 12.96 -3.74 3.77
N SER A 312 14.23 -3.70 4.16
CA SER A 312 14.74 -4.42 5.35
C SER A 312 14.35 -3.78 6.68
N LYS A 313 14.21 -2.44 6.75
CA LYS A 313 14.06 -1.71 8.02
C LYS A 313 12.71 -1.04 8.22
N ILE A 314 11.86 -0.90 7.21
CA ILE A 314 10.64 -0.09 7.30
C ILE A 314 9.66 -0.59 8.37
N GLU A 315 9.47 -1.90 8.51
CA GLU A 315 8.63 -2.48 9.57
C GLU A 315 9.18 -2.18 10.97
N LYS A 316 10.51 -2.20 11.13
CA LYS A 316 11.17 -1.85 12.39
C LYS A 316 10.96 -0.38 12.75
N VAL A 317 11.06 0.52 11.77
CA VAL A 317 10.78 1.95 12.00
C VAL A 317 9.30 2.15 12.35
N PHE A 318 8.40 1.48 11.62
CA PHE A 318 6.96 1.56 11.84
C PHE A 318 6.55 1.09 13.25
N SER A 319 7.13 -0.01 13.74
CA SER A 319 6.82 -0.52 15.08
C SER A 319 7.24 0.44 16.21
N LYS A 320 8.21 1.34 15.96
CA LYS A 320 8.62 2.35 16.94
C LYS A 320 7.60 3.47 17.16
N LEU A 321 6.57 3.58 16.30
CA LEU A 321 5.47 4.52 16.50
C LEU A 321 4.63 4.22 17.76
N LEU A 322 4.67 2.98 18.27
CA LEU A 322 4.01 2.61 19.53
C LEU A 322 4.63 3.30 20.75
N TYR A 323 5.89 3.73 20.70
CA TYR A 323 6.62 4.25 21.85
C TYR A 323 6.66 5.78 21.86
N PRO A 324 5.99 6.47 22.80
CA PRO A 324 5.82 7.93 22.77
C PRO A 324 7.12 8.74 22.65
N ILE A 325 8.20 8.26 23.30
CA ILE A 325 9.48 8.99 23.37
C ILE A 325 10.18 9.07 22.00
N VAL A 326 10.12 8.01 21.20
CA VAL A 326 10.81 7.92 19.90
C VAL A 326 9.86 8.10 18.71
N ARG A 327 8.55 8.19 18.96
CA ARG A 327 7.48 8.27 17.97
C ARG A 327 7.69 9.36 16.92
N GLU A 328 8.01 10.58 17.34
CA GLU A 328 8.19 11.72 16.43
C GLU A 328 9.34 11.48 15.44
N GLY A 329 10.49 11.03 15.94
CA GLY A 329 11.66 10.71 15.11
C GLY A 329 11.40 9.52 14.18
N ALA A 330 10.75 8.47 14.68
CA ALA A 330 10.35 7.30 13.88
C ALA A 330 9.39 7.68 12.75
N LEU A 331 8.40 8.53 13.03
CA LEU A 331 7.43 9.00 12.05
C LEU A 331 8.10 9.85 10.97
N SER A 332 9.02 10.73 11.34
CA SER A 332 9.76 11.55 10.37
C SER A 332 10.60 10.69 9.43
N VAL A 333 11.27 9.65 9.94
CA VAL A 333 12.05 8.72 9.12
C VAL A 333 11.13 7.89 8.22
N LEU A 334 10.02 7.37 8.76
CA LEU A 334 9.02 6.60 8.00
C LEU A 334 8.41 7.42 6.86
N GLN A 335 8.00 8.66 7.12
CA GLN A 335 7.46 9.58 6.11
C GLN A 335 8.46 9.79 4.98
N TYR A 336 9.72 10.05 5.31
CA TYR A 336 10.75 10.21 4.30
C TYR A 336 10.96 8.93 3.48
N MET A 337 11.06 7.76 4.12
CA MET A 337 11.24 6.48 3.43
C MET A 337 10.07 6.18 2.46
N LEU A 338 8.82 6.32 2.91
CA LEU A 338 7.64 6.05 2.07
C LEU A 338 7.42 7.09 0.97
N LEU A 339 7.57 8.38 1.29
CA LEU A 339 7.40 9.44 0.29
C LEU A 339 8.54 9.47 -0.73
N SER A 340 9.71 8.90 -0.42
CA SER A 340 10.79 8.72 -1.39
C SER A 340 10.69 7.42 -2.18
N PHE A 341 10.19 6.35 -1.57
CA PHE A 341 10.00 5.03 -2.19
C PHE A 341 8.70 4.98 -3.03
N GLN A 342 8.68 5.69 -4.16
CA GLN A 342 7.47 5.82 -4.99
C GLN A 342 7.41 4.90 -6.23
N HIS A 343 8.46 4.11 -6.47
CA HIS A 343 8.60 3.31 -7.69
C HIS A 343 8.04 1.89 -7.55
N SER A 344 7.84 1.42 -6.32
CA SER A 344 7.16 0.15 -5.99
C SER A 344 6.32 0.35 -4.74
N HIS A 345 5.21 -0.38 -4.64
CA HIS A 345 4.32 -0.34 -3.48
C HIS A 345 4.78 -1.25 -2.32
N GLU A 346 5.80 -2.08 -2.56
CA GLU A 346 6.24 -3.16 -1.67
C GLU A 346 6.55 -2.67 -0.25
N ALA A 347 7.31 -1.58 -0.11
CA ALA A 347 7.62 -1.00 1.19
C ALA A 347 6.37 -0.59 1.98
N PHE A 348 5.35 -0.02 1.30
CA PHE A 348 4.08 0.33 1.93
C PHE A 348 3.24 -0.91 2.25
N HIS A 349 3.22 -1.90 1.34
CA HIS A 349 2.47 -3.14 1.51
C HIS A 349 2.96 -3.99 2.68
N LEU A 350 4.26 -3.95 2.99
CA LEU A 350 4.81 -4.56 4.22
C LEU A 350 4.16 -4.02 5.50
N LEU A 351 3.62 -2.80 5.49
CA LEU A 351 3.03 -2.16 6.67
C LEU A 351 1.54 -2.43 6.83
N LEU A 352 0.83 -2.79 5.75
CA LEU A 352 -0.64 -2.90 5.74
C LEU A 352 -1.20 -3.83 6.83
N PRO A 353 -0.61 -5.02 7.11
CA PRO A 353 -1.10 -5.89 8.18
C PRO A 353 -1.00 -5.27 9.58
N HIS A 354 -0.07 -4.33 9.77
CA HIS A 354 0.27 -3.75 11.07
C HIS A 354 -0.48 -2.44 11.36
N ILE A 355 -0.92 -1.72 10.32
CA ILE A 355 -1.57 -0.42 10.45
C ILE A 355 -2.85 -0.46 11.32
N PRO A 356 -3.81 -1.37 11.12
CA PRO A 356 -5.04 -1.36 11.93
C PRO A 356 -4.77 -1.53 13.42
N ARG A 357 -3.79 -2.39 13.78
CA ARG A 357 -3.38 -2.63 15.18
C ARG A 357 -2.74 -1.39 15.79
N LEU A 358 -1.83 -0.74 15.06
CA LEU A 358 -1.19 0.50 15.50
C LEU A 358 -2.23 1.61 15.73
N VAL A 359 -3.13 1.82 14.77
CA VAL A 359 -4.18 2.85 14.85
C VAL A 359 -5.10 2.59 16.04
N ALA A 360 -5.51 1.35 16.28
CA ALA A 360 -6.33 0.99 17.43
C ALA A 360 -5.60 1.23 18.77
N SER A 361 -4.29 0.96 18.84
CA SER A 361 -3.50 1.21 20.05
C SER A 361 -3.35 2.72 20.33
N LEU A 362 -3.02 3.52 19.31
CA LEU A 362 -2.84 4.97 19.48
C LEU A 362 -4.16 5.68 19.79
N LYS A 363 -5.29 5.21 19.24
CA LYS A 363 -6.62 5.76 19.57
C LYS A 363 -7.01 5.51 21.04
N LYS A 364 -6.45 4.50 21.70
CA LYS A 364 -6.69 4.23 23.13
C LYS A 364 -5.81 5.06 24.07
N GLU A 365 -4.74 5.66 23.57
CA GLU A 365 -3.71 6.29 24.41
C GLU A 365 -4.12 7.69 24.94
N ASP A 366 -5.20 8.30 24.44
CA ASP A 366 -5.71 9.63 24.85
C ASP A 366 -4.60 10.67 25.13
N SER A 367 -3.58 10.71 24.25
CA SER A 367 -2.42 11.60 24.36
C SER A 367 -2.29 12.52 23.15
N ASN A 368 -1.90 13.78 23.36
CA ASN A 368 -1.68 14.75 22.27
C ASN A 368 -0.64 14.24 21.25
N SER A 369 0.35 13.49 21.71
CA SER A 369 1.35 12.85 20.85
C SER A 369 0.73 11.77 19.96
N ALA A 370 -0.17 10.94 20.50
CA ALA A 370 -0.85 9.91 19.74
C ALA A 370 -1.78 10.52 18.69
N THR A 371 -2.54 11.56 19.05
CA THR A 371 -3.42 12.27 18.10
C THR A 371 -2.64 12.88 16.93
N SER A 372 -1.58 13.64 17.21
CA SER A 372 -0.73 14.24 16.17
C SER A 372 -0.07 13.18 15.28
N SER A 373 0.39 12.09 15.87
CA SER A 373 0.98 10.97 15.11
C SER A 373 -0.05 10.26 14.24
N LEU A 374 -1.30 10.11 14.69
CA LEU A 374 -2.39 9.52 13.91
C LEU A 374 -2.77 10.38 12.71
N GLU A 375 -2.87 11.69 12.90
CA GLU A 375 -3.17 12.63 11.80
C GLU A 375 -2.08 12.59 10.72
N GLN A 376 -0.82 12.66 11.13
CA GLN A 376 0.32 12.57 10.22
C GLN A 376 0.45 11.20 9.54
N LEU A 377 0.16 10.12 10.26
CA LEU A 377 0.15 8.76 9.70
C LEU A 377 -1.00 8.59 8.70
N ALA A 378 -2.19 9.12 8.99
CA ALA A 378 -3.31 9.11 8.06
C ALA A 378 -3.01 9.91 6.79
N GLU A 379 -2.41 11.10 6.91
CA GLU A 379 -1.96 11.89 5.75
C GLU A 379 -1.00 11.06 4.88
N LEU A 380 -0.02 10.40 5.49
CA LEU A 380 0.94 9.53 4.80
C LEU A 380 0.27 8.33 4.12
N ILE A 381 -0.64 7.63 4.80
CA ILE A 381 -1.38 6.49 4.24
C ILE A 381 -2.22 6.92 3.04
N HIS A 382 -2.93 8.05 3.14
CA HIS A 382 -3.69 8.59 2.02
C HIS A 382 -2.79 8.97 0.83
N CYS A 383 -1.58 9.49 1.08
CA CYS A 383 -0.60 9.70 0.01
C CYS A 383 -0.19 8.39 -0.67
N MET A 384 0.02 7.32 0.12
CA MET A 384 0.38 6.01 -0.42
C MET A 384 -0.78 5.35 -1.19
N PHE A 385 -2.02 5.45 -0.73
CA PHE A 385 -3.20 5.00 -1.48
C PHE A 385 -3.41 5.77 -2.78
N PHE A 386 -3.17 7.09 -2.75
CA PHE A 386 -3.26 7.91 -3.95
C PHE A 386 -2.19 7.50 -4.97
N ARG A 387 -0.96 7.24 -4.51
CA ARG A 387 0.17 6.84 -5.37
C ARG A 387 0.05 5.42 -5.90
N PHE A 388 -0.38 4.48 -5.06
CA PHE A 388 -0.46 3.05 -5.35
C PHE A 388 -1.90 2.57 -5.37
N SER A 389 -2.74 3.16 -6.24
CA SER A 389 -4.13 2.74 -6.41
C SER A 389 -4.24 1.37 -7.09
N GLY A 390 -5.44 0.76 -7.05
CA GLY A 390 -5.72 -0.54 -7.67
C GLY A 390 -5.51 -1.75 -6.76
N PHE A 391 -5.64 -1.59 -5.43
CA PHE A 391 -5.63 -2.67 -4.44
C PHE A 391 -6.80 -2.53 -3.44
N PRO A 392 -8.08 -2.51 -3.88
CA PRO A 392 -9.25 -2.35 -3.00
C PRO A 392 -9.23 -3.32 -1.83
N ASP A 393 -9.16 -4.61 -2.14
CA ASP A 393 -9.31 -5.71 -1.18
C ASP A 393 -8.22 -5.65 -0.09
N LEU A 394 -7.02 -5.18 -0.45
CA LEU A 394 -5.90 -5.05 0.49
C LEU A 394 -5.98 -3.77 1.35
N TYR A 395 -6.61 -2.71 0.84
CA TYR A 395 -6.67 -1.41 1.51
C TYR A 395 -7.91 -1.24 2.37
N GLU A 396 -8.97 -2.00 2.11
CA GLU A 396 -10.24 -1.94 2.84
C GLU A 396 -10.08 -2.02 4.37
N PRO A 397 -9.33 -2.98 4.96
CA PRO A 397 -9.16 -3.05 6.43
C PRO A 397 -8.46 -1.80 7.01
N VAL A 398 -7.56 -1.20 6.23
CA VAL A 398 -6.82 -0.01 6.64
C VAL A 398 -7.67 1.25 6.53
N LEU A 399 -8.44 1.38 5.45
CA LEU A 399 -9.41 2.47 5.25
C LEU A 399 -10.43 2.49 6.39
N GLU A 400 -10.95 1.33 6.77
CA GLU A 400 -11.88 1.20 7.89
C GLU A 400 -11.26 1.63 9.23
N ALA A 401 -9.98 1.30 9.46
CA ALA A 401 -9.26 1.73 10.67
C ALA A 401 -9.06 3.25 10.74
N ILE A 402 -8.83 3.93 9.61
CA ILE A 402 -8.53 5.36 9.53
C ILE A 402 -9.74 6.24 9.18
N LYS A 403 -10.94 5.67 8.97
CA LYS A 403 -12.15 6.39 8.51
C LYS A 403 -12.54 7.66 9.28
N ALA A 404 -12.18 7.73 10.56
CA ALA A 404 -12.49 8.85 11.45
C ALA A 404 -11.40 9.94 11.45
N LEU A 405 -10.30 9.75 10.72
CA LEU A 405 -9.17 10.68 10.66
C LEU A 405 -9.29 11.62 9.45
N PRO A 406 -8.60 12.78 9.47
CA PRO A 406 -8.70 13.77 8.40
C PRO A 406 -8.14 13.23 7.08
N ILE A 407 -8.89 13.43 6.00
CA ILE A 407 -8.46 13.10 4.64
C ILE A 407 -7.78 14.34 4.04
N PRO A 408 -6.49 14.27 3.66
CA PRO A 408 -5.81 15.39 3.02
C PRO A 408 -6.40 15.68 1.64
N ASN A 409 -6.43 16.95 1.26
CA ASN A 409 -6.89 17.33 -0.08
C ASN A 409 -5.88 16.88 -1.15
N GLU A 410 -6.33 16.77 -2.40
CA GLU A 410 -5.52 16.22 -3.48
C GLU A 410 -4.27 17.07 -3.79
N ASP A 411 -4.40 18.40 -3.71
CA ASP A 411 -3.26 19.32 -3.94
C ASP A 411 -2.17 19.12 -2.90
N ARG A 412 -2.55 18.89 -1.64
CA ARG A 412 -1.64 18.55 -0.54
C ARG A 412 -0.96 17.21 -0.79
N ILE A 413 -1.70 16.18 -1.19
CA ILE A 413 -1.14 14.86 -1.54
C ILE A 413 -0.12 14.98 -2.68
N LYS A 414 -0.49 15.67 -3.77
CA LYS A 414 0.41 15.90 -4.92
C LYS A 414 1.66 16.66 -4.52
N HIS A 415 1.51 17.67 -3.66
CA HIS A 415 2.63 18.43 -3.13
C HIS A 415 3.60 17.55 -2.31
N LEU A 416 3.09 16.73 -1.40
CA LEU A 416 3.90 15.82 -0.57
C LEU A 416 4.62 14.76 -1.39
N LEU A 417 3.92 14.16 -2.37
CA LEU A 417 4.54 13.22 -3.31
C LEU A 417 5.56 13.91 -4.22
N GLY A 418 5.39 15.18 -4.55
CA GLY A 418 6.33 15.95 -5.36
C GLY A 418 7.62 16.38 -4.64
N GLN A 419 7.57 16.62 -3.33
CA GLN A 419 8.71 17.15 -2.57
C GLN A 419 9.83 16.14 -2.29
N ASN A 420 9.48 14.87 -2.10
CA ASN A 420 10.40 13.88 -1.52
C ASN A 420 10.75 12.71 -2.45
N ALA A 421 10.23 12.68 -3.68
CA ALA A 421 10.56 11.61 -4.62
C ALA A 421 12.08 11.62 -4.92
N TRP A 422 12.76 10.49 -4.67
CA TRP A 422 14.09 10.28 -5.25
C TRP A 422 13.96 10.48 -6.75
N THR A 423 14.68 11.46 -7.27
CA THR A 423 14.47 12.14 -8.55
C THR A 423 13.79 11.33 -9.65
N SER A 424 12.77 11.95 -10.24
CA SER A 424 12.15 11.69 -11.55
C SER A 424 13.16 11.40 -12.68
N GLN A 425 13.73 10.20 -12.72
CA GLN A 425 14.16 9.54 -13.95
C GLN A 425 13.16 8.43 -14.22
N LYS A 426 12.02 8.83 -14.81
CA LYS A 426 10.83 8.00 -15.09
C LYS A 426 11.06 6.77 -15.99
N ASN A 427 12.30 6.36 -16.27
CA ASN A 427 12.58 5.24 -17.18
C ASN A 427 13.79 4.36 -16.80
N GLU A 428 14.69 4.73 -15.88
CA GLU A 428 15.90 3.91 -15.64
C GLU A 428 15.69 2.79 -14.60
N LEU A 429 14.81 3.00 -13.61
CA LEU A 429 14.51 1.99 -12.57
C LEU A 429 13.57 0.89 -13.06
N ALA A 430 12.75 1.14 -14.10
CA ALA A 430 11.78 0.17 -14.63
C ALA A 430 12.47 -1.11 -15.18
N CYS A 431 13.70 -1.00 -15.68
CA CYS A 431 14.47 -2.13 -16.20
C CYS A 431 14.97 -3.12 -15.13
N PHE A 432 14.98 -2.73 -13.84
CA PHE A 432 15.47 -3.60 -12.76
C PHE A 432 14.37 -4.48 -12.14
N TYR A 433 13.09 -4.13 -12.32
CA TYR A 433 11.97 -4.72 -11.58
C TYR A 433 11.35 -6.03 -12.08
N PRO A 434 11.59 -6.57 -13.29
CA PRO A 434 11.09 -7.90 -13.63
C PRO A 434 11.72 -9.03 -12.81
N ARG A 435 12.83 -8.77 -12.08
CA ARG A 435 13.71 -9.81 -11.52
C ARG A 435 13.29 -10.33 -10.13
N LEU A 436 12.61 -9.52 -9.31
CA LEU A 436 12.22 -9.93 -7.94
C LEU A 436 10.77 -10.44 -7.77
N ALA A 437 9.90 -10.31 -8.78
CA ALA A 437 8.49 -10.69 -8.61
C ALA A 437 8.30 -12.21 -8.72
N SER A 438 7.72 -12.83 -7.69
CA SER A 438 7.25 -14.22 -7.75
C SER A 438 6.02 -14.34 -8.65
N LYS A 439 5.83 -15.50 -9.27
CA LYS A 439 4.61 -15.80 -10.05
C LYS A 439 3.39 -15.64 -9.15
N SER A 440 2.31 -15.08 -9.70
CA SER A 440 1.06 -14.94 -8.97
C SER A 440 0.54 -16.31 -8.53
N GLU A 441 0.03 -16.40 -7.30
CA GLU A 441 -0.64 -17.58 -6.76
C GLU A 441 -1.91 -17.94 -7.54
N THR A 442 -2.44 -16.99 -8.33
CA THR A 442 -3.58 -17.21 -9.23
C THR A 442 -3.27 -18.14 -10.40
N GLY A 443 -1.99 -18.38 -10.70
CA GLY A 443 -1.54 -19.09 -11.89
C GLY A 443 -1.62 -18.27 -13.18
N LYS A 444 -2.24 -17.08 -13.17
CA LYS A 444 -2.36 -16.18 -14.33
C LYS A 444 -1.13 -15.26 -14.43
N ILE A 445 -0.85 -14.78 -15.65
CA ILE A 445 0.37 -14.03 -15.98
C ILE A 445 0.03 -12.56 -16.28
N GLY A 446 0.81 -11.65 -15.72
CA GLY A 446 0.67 -10.22 -15.96
C GLY A 446 1.30 -9.75 -17.28
N LEU A 447 1.01 -8.51 -17.66
CA LEU A 447 1.63 -7.82 -18.80
C LEU A 447 2.49 -6.65 -18.31
N ILE A 448 3.74 -6.59 -18.77
CA ILE A 448 4.64 -5.48 -18.43
C ILE A 448 4.13 -4.19 -19.08
N ASN A 449 4.01 -3.13 -18.29
CA ASN A 449 3.69 -1.80 -18.79
C ASN A 449 4.95 -1.17 -19.41
N LEU A 450 4.92 -0.95 -20.73
CA LEU A 450 6.02 -0.40 -21.52
C LEU A 450 6.03 1.15 -21.55
N GLY A 451 5.40 1.77 -20.55
CA GLY A 451 5.23 3.22 -20.44
C GLY A 451 3.89 3.70 -20.97
N ASN A 452 2.94 3.98 -20.07
CA ASN A 452 1.57 4.41 -20.39
C ASN A 452 0.79 3.43 -21.31
N THR A 453 1.06 2.13 -21.21
CA THR A 453 0.44 1.07 -22.04
C THR A 453 -0.66 0.27 -21.35
N CYS A 454 -1.08 0.68 -20.14
CA CYS A 454 -2.10 -0.02 -19.35
C CYS A 454 -3.47 -0.12 -20.06
N TYR A 455 -3.78 0.83 -20.96
CA TYR A 455 -4.96 0.80 -21.82
C TYR A 455 -4.98 -0.45 -22.71
N MET A 456 -3.84 -0.83 -23.29
CA MET A 456 -3.70 -2.05 -24.08
C MET A 456 -3.72 -3.28 -23.17
N ASN A 457 -2.92 -3.27 -22.10
CA ASN A 457 -2.79 -4.42 -21.21
C ASN A 457 -4.16 -4.89 -20.68
N SER A 458 -5.00 -3.95 -20.24
CA SER A 458 -6.35 -4.26 -19.73
C SER A 458 -7.26 -4.87 -20.79
N ILE A 459 -7.17 -4.40 -22.04
CA ILE A 459 -7.94 -4.94 -23.17
C ILE A 459 -7.45 -6.33 -23.56
N ILE A 460 -6.14 -6.54 -23.63
CA ILE A 460 -5.58 -7.85 -23.97
C ILE A 460 -5.94 -8.90 -22.91
N GLN A 461 -5.88 -8.56 -21.62
CA GLN A 461 -6.33 -9.46 -20.56
C GLN A 461 -7.84 -9.74 -20.65
N SER A 462 -8.66 -8.73 -20.96
CA SER A 462 -10.10 -8.92 -21.17
C SER A 462 -10.41 -9.88 -22.34
N LEU A 463 -9.69 -9.74 -23.46
CA LEU A 463 -9.83 -10.60 -24.63
C LEU A 463 -9.27 -12.01 -24.39
N PHE A 464 -8.18 -12.13 -23.64
CA PHE A 464 -7.62 -13.43 -23.25
C PHE A 464 -8.56 -14.21 -22.34
N MET A 465 -9.24 -13.53 -21.40
CA MET A 465 -10.21 -14.14 -20.51
C MET A 465 -11.56 -14.45 -21.19
N ALA A 466 -11.80 -13.95 -22.42
CA ALA A 466 -12.89 -14.40 -23.28
C ALA A 466 -12.52 -15.77 -23.88
N SER A 467 -12.84 -16.83 -23.14
CA SER A 467 -12.41 -18.22 -23.38
C SER A 467 -12.59 -18.69 -24.82
N ASP A 468 -13.77 -18.50 -25.43
CA ASP A 468 -14.03 -18.97 -26.81
C ASP A 468 -13.19 -18.22 -27.85
N PHE A 469 -12.96 -16.92 -27.63
CA PHE A 469 -12.09 -16.12 -28.48
C PHE A 469 -10.63 -16.56 -28.33
N ARG A 470 -10.15 -16.72 -27.09
CA ARG A 470 -8.81 -17.25 -26.80
C ARG A 470 -8.59 -18.62 -27.45
N HIS A 471 -9.50 -19.57 -27.27
CA HIS A 471 -9.40 -20.91 -27.87
C HIS A 471 -9.38 -20.84 -29.41
N SER A 472 -10.22 -20.00 -30.00
CA SER A 472 -10.25 -19.79 -31.45
C SER A 472 -8.94 -19.21 -31.97
N VAL A 473 -8.33 -18.26 -31.25
CA VAL A 473 -7.03 -17.66 -31.59
C VAL A 473 -5.88 -18.67 -31.44
N LEU A 474 -5.87 -19.46 -30.35
CA LEU A 474 -4.83 -20.47 -30.12
C LEU A 474 -4.87 -21.60 -31.16
N ASN A 475 -6.06 -21.95 -31.67
CA ASN A 475 -6.28 -23.00 -32.67
C ASN A 475 -6.08 -22.57 -34.14
N LEU A 476 -5.58 -21.35 -34.40
CA LEU A 476 -5.32 -20.89 -35.78
C LEU A 476 -4.18 -21.67 -36.44
N THR A 477 -4.41 -22.17 -37.65
CA THR A 477 -3.44 -22.94 -38.44
C THR A 477 -2.44 -22.03 -39.19
N GLU A 478 -1.20 -22.54 -39.38
CA GLU A 478 -0.01 -21.81 -39.86
C GLU A 478 -0.08 -21.21 -41.28
N GLY A 479 -1.11 -21.51 -42.06
CA GLY A 479 -1.22 -21.11 -43.47
C GLY A 479 -1.90 -19.77 -43.75
N ASN A 480 -2.25 -18.99 -42.73
CA ASN A 480 -3.16 -17.86 -42.88
C ASN A 480 -2.43 -16.53 -43.16
N SER A 481 -2.95 -15.77 -44.13
CA SER A 481 -2.51 -14.40 -44.47
C SER A 481 -2.89 -13.36 -43.39
N GLN A 482 -2.68 -13.68 -42.10
CA GLN A 482 -3.11 -12.88 -40.94
C GLN A 482 -1.96 -12.59 -39.95
N PRO A 483 -0.95 -11.78 -40.34
CA PRO A 483 0.19 -11.47 -39.48
C PRO A 483 -0.14 -10.87 -38.11
N LEU A 484 -1.17 -10.03 -37.98
CA LEU A 484 -1.54 -9.45 -36.69
C LEU A 484 -2.17 -10.50 -35.77
N MET A 485 -3.07 -11.32 -36.30
CA MET A 485 -3.68 -12.43 -35.56
C MET A 485 -2.63 -13.44 -35.08
N THR A 486 -1.61 -13.75 -35.90
CA THR A 486 -0.48 -14.59 -35.47
C THR A 486 0.27 -13.96 -34.30
N LYS A 487 0.54 -12.65 -34.32
CA LYS A 487 1.18 -11.98 -33.18
C LYS A 487 0.33 -12.03 -31.91
N LEU A 488 -1.01 -11.96 -32.03
CA LEU A 488 -1.94 -12.13 -30.91
C LEU A 488 -1.89 -13.57 -30.37
N GLN A 489 -1.89 -14.57 -31.26
CA GLN A 489 -1.74 -15.99 -30.91
C GLN A 489 -0.45 -16.24 -30.13
N TRP A 490 0.67 -15.65 -30.56
CA TRP A 490 1.93 -15.69 -29.83
C TRP A 490 1.77 -15.12 -28.42
N LEU A 491 1.19 -13.92 -28.28
CA LEU A 491 1.01 -13.31 -26.97
C LEU A 491 0.11 -14.15 -26.04
N PHE A 492 -1.00 -14.67 -26.54
CA PHE A 492 -1.92 -15.53 -25.78
C PHE A 492 -1.26 -16.84 -25.35
N ALA A 493 -0.46 -17.45 -26.21
CA ALA A 493 0.27 -18.66 -25.86
C ALA A 493 1.28 -18.43 -24.72
N PHE A 494 1.97 -17.28 -24.72
CA PHE A 494 2.85 -16.91 -23.61
C PHE A 494 2.05 -16.61 -22.32
N LEU A 495 0.87 -15.99 -22.40
CA LEU A 495 -0.01 -15.78 -21.24
C LEU A 495 -0.52 -17.11 -20.65
N GLU A 496 -0.73 -18.12 -21.47
CA GLU A 496 -1.22 -19.44 -21.05
C GLU A 496 -0.10 -20.33 -20.46
N HIS A 497 1.13 -20.27 -21.00
CA HIS A 497 2.17 -21.27 -20.73
C HIS A 497 3.50 -20.74 -20.16
N SER A 498 3.71 -19.42 -20.08
CA SER A 498 4.97 -18.91 -19.51
C SER A 498 5.09 -19.19 -18.00
N GLN A 499 6.32 -19.37 -17.53
CA GLN A 499 6.64 -19.48 -16.11
C GLN A 499 7.00 -18.13 -15.48
N ARG A 500 7.15 -17.09 -16.28
CA ARG A 500 7.39 -15.73 -15.80
C ARG A 500 6.15 -15.17 -15.07
N PRO A 501 6.34 -14.29 -14.07
CA PRO A 501 5.23 -13.60 -13.40
C PRO A 501 4.49 -12.66 -14.35
N ALA A 502 5.22 -12.07 -15.31
CA ALA A 502 4.68 -11.19 -16.33
C ALA A 502 5.51 -11.26 -17.61
N ILE A 503 4.89 -10.98 -18.75
CA ILE A 503 5.52 -10.98 -20.07
C ILE A 503 5.44 -9.60 -20.73
N SER A 504 6.37 -9.31 -21.64
CA SER A 504 6.37 -8.07 -22.42
C SER A 504 5.50 -8.19 -23.66
N PRO A 505 4.47 -7.35 -23.85
CA PRO A 505 3.65 -7.34 -25.06
C PRO A 505 4.27 -6.53 -26.22
N GLU A 506 5.56 -6.16 -26.17
CA GLU A 506 6.21 -5.21 -27.09
C GLU A 506 6.05 -5.57 -28.57
N SER A 507 6.25 -6.84 -28.94
CA SER A 507 6.11 -7.27 -30.34
C SER A 507 4.67 -7.14 -30.84
N PHE A 508 3.67 -7.33 -29.98
CA PHE A 508 2.27 -7.19 -30.33
C PHE A 508 1.84 -5.72 -30.33
N LEU A 509 2.29 -4.94 -29.35
CA LEU A 509 2.08 -3.50 -29.29
C LEU A 509 2.54 -2.81 -30.58
N SER A 510 3.75 -3.15 -31.04
CA SER A 510 4.31 -2.60 -32.27
C SER A 510 3.50 -2.96 -33.53
N ALA A 511 2.87 -4.14 -33.56
CA ALA A 511 2.06 -4.60 -34.69
C ALA A 511 0.62 -4.07 -34.67
N SER A 512 0.07 -3.83 -33.48
CA SER A 512 -1.31 -3.39 -33.23
C SER A 512 -1.44 -1.87 -32.98
N TRP A 513 -0.37 -1.10 -33.20
CA TRP A 513 -0.34 0.33 -32.86
C TRP A 513 -1.26 1.17 -33.76
N PRO A 514 -2.26 1.91 -33.21
CA PRO A 514 -3.06 2.84 -34.01
C PRO A 514 -2.19 3.98 -34.59
N PRO A 515 -2.24 4.28 -35.90
CA PRO A 515 -1.34 5.24 -36.53
C PRO A 515 -1.40 6.67 -35.95
N TRP A 516 -2.52 7.06 -35.34
CA TRP A 516 -2.73 8.38 -34.75
C TRP A 516 -2.38 8.43 -33.24
N PHE A 517 -2.02 7.31 -32.62
CA PHE A 517 -1.57 7.30 -31.23
C PHE A 517 -0.12 7.74 -31.12
N THR A 518 0.15 8.63 -30.16
CA THR A 518 1.52 9.10 -29.88
C THR A 518 2.22 8.11 -28.93
N PRO A 519 3.40 7.57 -29.29
CA PRO A 519 4.15 6.66 -28.42
C PRO A 519 4.45 7.26 -27.04
N GLY A 520 4.20 6.48 -25.99
CA GLY A 520 4.39 6.91 -24.61
C GLY A 520 3.32 7.88 -24.06
N ALA A 521 2.32 8.28 -24.85
CA ALA A 521 1.15 9.02 -24.36
C ALA A 521 0.08 8.06 -23.80
N GLN A 522 -0.73 8.56 -22.87
CA GLN A 522 -1.93 7.85 -22.39
C GLN A 522 -3.02 7.90 -23.46
N GLN A 523 -3.81 6.83 -23.59
CA GLN A 523 -4.79 6.64 -24.65
C GLN A 523 -6.10 6.06 -24.12
N ASP A 524 -7.16 6.14 -24.92
CA ASP A 524 -8.47 5.54 -24.63
C ASP A 524 -8.45 4.03 -24.93
N CYS A 525 -8.80 3.20 -23.95
CA CYS A 525 -8.76 1.74 -24.14
C CYS A 525 -9.87 1.21 -25.05
N SER A 526 -11.04 1.89 -25.12
CA SER A 526 -12.12 1.51 -26.04
C SER A 526 -11.76 1.87 -27.48
N GLU A 527 -11.09 3.00 -27.70
CA GLU A 527 -10.58 3.36 -29.03
C GLU A 527 -9.54 2.35 -29.54
N TYR A 528 -8.60 1.95 -28.67
CA TYR A 528 -7.64 0.88 -28.98
C TYR A 528 -8.34 -0.44 -29.31
N LEU A 529 -9.33 -0.85 -28.50
CA LEU A 529 -10.11 -2.07 -28.73
C LEU A 529 -10.82 -2.04 -30.08
N LYS A 530 -11.51 -0.94 -30.43
CA LYS A 530 -12.19 -0.79 -31.72
C LYS A 530 -11.22 -0.91 -32.89
N TYR A 531 -10.09 -0.21 -32.83
CA TYR A 531 -9.04 -0.31 -33.84
C TYR A 531 -8.51 -1.74 -33.97
N LEU A 532 -8.24 -2.41 -32.84
CA LEU A 532 -7.71 -3.77 -32.83
C LEU A 532 -8.70 -4.76 -33.47
N LEU A 533 -9.97 -4.73 -33.07
CA LEU A 533 -10.99 -5.62 -33.62
C LEU A 533 -11.21 -5.37 -35.12
N ASP A 534 -11.25 -4.11 -35.56
CA ASP A 534 -11.39 -3.75 -36.98
C ASP A 534 -10.20 -4.24 -37.82
N ARG A 535 -8.97 -4.07 -37.30
CA ARG A 535 -7.76 -4.55 -37.96
C ARG A 535 -7.74 -6.07 -38.12
N LEU A 536 -8.09 -6.80 -37.06
CA LEU A 536 -8.19 -8.27 -37.10
C LEU A 536 -9.29 -8.72 -38.07
N HIS A 537 -10.44 -8.03 -38.07
CA HIS A 537 -11.54 -8.30 -38.99
C HIS A 537 -11.14 -8.11 -40.45
N GLU A 538 -10.62 -6.93 -40.81
CA GLU A 538 -10.29 -6.59 -42.19
C GLU A 538 -9.11 -7.41 -42.74
N GLU A 539 -8.15 -7.79 -41.88
CA GLU A 539 -7.07 -8.71 -42.24
C GLU A 539 -7.60 -10.10 -42.66
N GLU A 540 -8.45 -10.71 -41.84
CA GLU A 540 -9.06 -12.01 -42.14
C GLU A 540 -9.98 -11.93 -43.38
N LYS A 541 -10.82 -10.89 -43.45
CA LYS A 541 -11.76 -10.66 -44.56
C LYS A 541 -11.03 -10.48 -45.89
N THR A 542 -9.95 -9.70 -45.89
CA THR A 542 -9.12 -9.48 -47.08
C THR A 542 -8.41 -10.75 -47.51
N GLY A 543 -7.84 -11.50 -46.55
CA GLY A 543 -7.23 -12.80 -46.82
C GLY A 543 -8.20 -13.80 -47.46
N LYS A 544 -9.42 -13.94 -46.89
CA LYS A 544 -10.47 -14.80 -47.46
C LYS A 544 -10.91 -14.37 -48.86
N ARG A 545 -11.09 -13.06 -49.09
CA ARG A 545 -11.47 -12.50 -50.41
C ARG A 545 -10.40 -12.77 -51.47
N ILE A 546 -9.11 -12.61 -51.13
CA ILE A 546 -8.01 -12.89 -52.06
C ILE A 546 -7.98 -14.37 -52.40
N TYR A 547 -8.07 -15.25 -51.40
CA TYR A 547 -8.12 -16.70 -51.60
C TYR A 547 -9.31 -17.11 -52.49
N GLN A 548 -10.49 -16.56 -52.27
CA GLN A 548 -11.68 -16.80 -53.09
C GLN A 548 -11.47 -16.34 -54.54
N LYS A 549 -10.99 -15.12 -54.77
CA LYS A 549 -10.71 -14.61 -56.12
C LYS A 549 -9.66 -15.44 -56.87
N LEU A 550 -8.63 -15.91 -56.18
CA LEU A 550 -7.61 -16.80 -56.76
C LEU A 550 -8.20 -18.17 -57.13
N LYS A 551 -9.07 -18.72 -56.28
CA LYS A 551 -9.75 -20.00 -56.51
C LYS A 551 -10.78 -19.92 -57.65
N GLU A 552 -11.55 -18.83 -57.72
CA GLU A 552 -12.50 -18.53 -58.80
C GLU A 552 -11.81 -18.32 -60.16
N SER A 553 -10.59 -17.78 -60.18
CA SER A 553 -9.80 -17.64 -61.41
C SER A 553 -9.26 -18.97 -61.97
N SER A 554 -9.35 -20.06 -61.20
CA SER A 554 -8.72 -21.35 -61.53
C SER A 554 -9.69 -22.45 -62.00
N LEU A 555 -11.01 -22.35 -61.77
CA LEU A 555 -12.01 -23.35 -62.19
C LEU A 555 -13.37 -22.70 -62.51
N MET A 556 -13.89 -22.90 -63.74
CA MET A 556 -15.30 -22.65 -64.06
C MET A 556 -16.16 -23.79 -63.51
N SER A 557 -16.98 -23.56 -62.47
CA SER A 557 -18.40 -23.96 -62.40
C SER A 557 -19.01 -23.86 -61.00
N GLN A 558 -20.28 -23.41 -61.01
CA GLN A 558 -21.35 -23.50 -60.01
C GLN A 558 -21.23 -22.67 -58.72
N ALA A 559 -21.79 -21.46 -58.82
CA ALA A 559 -22.18 -20.61 -57.71
C ALA A 559 -23.61 -20.95 -57.27
N VAL A 560 -23.77 -21.80 -56.25
CA VAL A 560 -24.97 -21.83 -55.39
C VAL A 560 -24.51 -22.25 -53.98
N GLU A 561 -24.96 -21.51 -52.95
CA GLU A 561 -24.79 -21.74 -51.49
C GLU A 561 -23.39 -21.56 -50.85
N HIS A 562 -22.95 -20.31 -50.61
CA HIS A 562 -21.80 -20.05 -49.71
C HIS A 562 -21.89 -18.77 -48.84
N HIS A 563 -23.09 -18.22 -48.60
CA HIS A 563 -23.20 -16.98 -47.81
C HIS A 563 -22.87 -17.15 -46.30
N TYR A 564 -23.00 -18.35 -45.74
CA TYR A 564 -22.81 -18.60 -44.29
C TYR A 564 -21.38 -18.95 -43.85
N LEU A 565 -20.49 -19.36 -44.76
CA LEU A 565 -19.10 -19.75 -44.44
C LEU A 565 -18.10 -18.57 -44.40
N ASN A 566 -18.56 -17.34 -44.65
CA ASN A 566 -17.69 -16.18 -44.88
C ASN A 566 -17.50 -15.23 -43.69
N LYS A 567 -18.19 -15.41 -42.55
CA LYS A 567 -17.98 -14.56 -41.37
C LYS A 567 -16.54 -14.73 -40.83
N THR A 568 -15.89 -13.63 -40.53
CA THR A 568 -14.61 -13.56 -39.81
C THR A 568 -14.77 -14.00 -38.35
N LEU A 569 -13.68 -14.35 -37.67
CA LEU A 569 -13.69 -14.67 -36.25
C LEU A 569 -14.24 -13.51 -35.42
N ILE A 570 -13.88 -12.27 -35.77
CA ILE A 570 -14.39 -11.07 -35.07
C ILE A 570 -15.90 -10.93 -35.24
N GLU A 571 -16.44 -11.13 -36.44
CA GLU A 571 -17.90 -11.10 -36.66
C GLU A 571 -18.62 -12.24 -35.92
N LYS A 572 -18.02 -13.42 -35.83
CA LYS A 572 -18.60 -14.56 -35.09
C LYS A 572 -18.63 -14.31 -33.59
N MET A 573 -17.57 -13.70 -33.04
CA MET A 573 -17.40 -13.55 -31.60
C MET A 573 -18.01 -12.26 -31.07
N PHE A 574 -17.86 -11.13 -31.77
CA PHE A 574 -18.23 -9.80 -31.28
C PHE A 574 -19.24 -9.07 -32.17
N GLY A 575 -19.60 -9.63 -33.34
CA GLY A 575 -20.48 -8.98 -34.31
C GLY A 575 -21.96 -9.11 -33.96
N GLY A 576 -22.64 -7.98 -33.79
CA GLY A 576 -24.10 -7.88 -33.70
C GLY A 576 -24.69 -7.03 -34.83
N LYS A 577 -26.02 -6.99 -34.93
CA LYS A 577 -26.75 -6.15 -35.89
C LYS A 577 -27.86 -5.34 -35.23
N MET A 578 -28.04 -4.13 -35.72
CA MET A 578 -29.05 -3.18 -35.26
C MET A 578 -29.78 -2.56 -36.44
N MET A 579 -31.09 -2.45 -36.33
CA MET A 579 -31.97 -1.81 -37.31
C MET A 579 -32.37 -0.42 -36.81
N THR A 580 -32.05 0.62 -37.58
CA THR A 580 -32.57 1.97 -37.36
C THR A 580 -33.76 2.23 -38.27
N LYS A 581 -34.93 2.52 -37.68
CA LYS A 581 -36.17 2.86 -38.38
C LYS A 581 -36.49 4.33 -38.18
N ILE A 582 -36.65 5.08 -39.27
CA ILE A 582 -37.07 6.49 -39.25
C ILE A 582 -38.45 6.60 -39.88
N ARG A 583 -39.46 6.93 -39.07
CA ARG A 583 -40.84 7.14 -39.50
C ARG A 583 -41.11 8.63 -39.69
N CYS A 584 -41.36 9.05 -40.92
CA CYS A 584 -41.80 10.42 -41.21
C CYS A 584 -43.21 10.66 -40.63
N LEU A 585 -43.40 11.70 -39.82
CA LEU A 585 -44.70 11.99 -39.19
C LEU A 585 -45.71 12.63 -40.15
N LYS A 586 -45.27 13.08 -41.34
CA LYS A 586 -46.14 13.65 -42.37
C LYS A 586 -46.73 12.58 -43.30
N CYS A 587 -45.89 11.76 -43.93
CA CYS A 587 -46.33 10.76 -44.90
C CYS A 587 -46.37 9.32 -44.35
N LEU A 588 -46.00 9.13 -43.09
CA LEU A 588 -45.95 7.83 -42.38
C LEU A 588 -44.99 6.81 -43.01
N ASN A 589 -44.16 7.21 -43.97
CA ASN A 589 -43.14 6.35 -44.55
C ASN A 589 -42.07 5.99 -43.52
N VAL A 590 -41.71 4.72 -43.46
CA VAL A 590 -40.60 4.22 -42.63
C VAL A 590 -39.41 3.92 -43.53
N SER A 591 -38.28 4.54 -43.24
CA SER A 591 -36.97 4.18 -43.80
C SER A 591 -36.25 3.30 -42.80
N SER A 592 -35.80 2.12 -43.22
CA SER A 592 -35.06 1.18 -42.37
C SER A 592 -33.63 1.00 -42.87
N ARG A 593 -32.66 1.02 -41.96
CA ARG A 593 -31.25 0.75 -42.26
C ARG A 593 -30.69 -0.21 -41.22
N GLU A 594 -30.16 -1.34 -41.68
CA GLU A 594 -29.43 -2.28 -40.83
C GLU A 594 -27.94 -1.94 -40.81
N GLU A 595 -27.36 -1.94 -39.61
CA GLU A 595 -25.95 -1.63 -39.37
C GLU A 595 -25.34 -2.70 -38.44
N ALA A 596 -24.11 -3.13 -38.73
CA ALA A 596 -23.37 -4.05 -37.87
C ALA A 596 -22.64 -3.26 -36.77
N PHE A 597 -22.46 -3.88 -35.60
CA PHE A 597 -21.71 -3.29 -34.49
C PHE A 597 -20.82 -4.35 -33.81
N THR A 598 -19.74 -3.88 -33.17
CA THR A 598 -18.88 -4.69 -32.29
C THR A 598 -18.97 -4.26 -30.83
N ASP A 599 -19.39 -3.01 -30.58
CA ASP A 599 -19.69 -2.47 -29.25
C ASP A 599 -20.96 -1.61 -29.27
N LEU A 600 -21.62 -1.51 -28.11
CA LEU A 600 -22.66 -0.50 -27.87
C LEU A 600 -22.08 0.62 -27.02
N SER A 601 -22.08 1.83 -27.57
CA SER A 601 -21.59 3.04 -26.91
C SER A 601 -22.72 3.70 -26.12
N LEU A 602 -22.76 3.44 -24.81
CA LEU A 602 -23.85 3.82 -23.92
C LEU A 602 -23.66 5.24 -23.36
N ALA A 603 -24.47 6.18 -23.85
CA ALA A 603 -24.49 7.56 -23.41
C ALA A 603 -25.21 7.75 -22.07
N PHE A 604 -24.72 8.67 -21.25
CA PHE A 604 -25.41 9.09 -20.03
C PHE A 604 -26.56 10.06 -20.38
N PRO A 605 -27.79 9.82 -19.90
CA PRO A 605 -28.88 10.77 -20.06
C PRO A 605 -28.52 12.17 -19.52
N PRO A 606 -28.98 13.25 -20.18
CA PRO A 606 -28.77 14.62 -19.70
C PRO A 606 -29.48 14.82 -18.34
N PRO A 607 -28.93 15.68 -17.46
CA PRO A 607 -29.42 15.83 -16.08
C PRO A 607 -30.89 16.28 -15.94
N ASP A 608 -31.50 16.86 -16.97
CA ASP A 608 -32.88 17.41 -16.92
C ASP A 608 -33.98 16.52 -17.54
N ARG A 609 -33.69 15.27 -17.93
CA ARG A 609 -34.75 14.36 -18.40
C ARG A 609 -35.17 13.38 -17.31
N HIS A 610 -35.96 13.87 -16.35
CA HIS A 610 -36.79 12.96 -15.55
C HIS A 610 -37.78 12.25 -16.49
N ILE A 611 -37.75 10.92 -16.49
CA ILE A 611 -38.77 10.08 -17.13
C ILE A 611 -40.08 10.32 -16.37
N HIS A 612 -40.93 11.22 -16.89
CA HIS A 612 -42.25 11.46 -16.32
C HIS A 612 -43.16 10.26 -16.63
N GLY A 613 -43.50 9.49 -15.59
CA GLY A 613 -44.72 8.67 -15.58
C GLY A 613 -45.98 9.57 -15.61
N PRO A 614 -47.12 9.07 -16.11
CA PRO A 614 -48.28 9.92 -16.35
C PRO A 614 -49.06 10.20 -15.06
N GLY A 615 -49.14 11.48 -14.67
CA GLY A 615 -50.22 12.00 -13.83
C GLY A 615 -49.79 12.86 -12.64
N SER A 616 -49.94 14.19 -12.77
CA SER A 616 -50.57 15.10 -11.80
C SER A 616 -50.17 16.54 -12.11
N ALA A 617 -51.14 17.44 -12.03
CA ALA A 617 -51.10 18.82 -12.48
C ALA A 617 -50.58 19.82 -11.43
N SER A 618 -50.21 21.01 -11.92
CA SER A 618 -49.98 22.29 -11.22
C SER A 618 -48.68 22.35 -10.40
N VAL A 619 -47.89 23.44 -10.31
CA VAL A 619 -48.18 24.88 -10.16
C VAL A 619 -46.94 25.67 -10.62
N LEU A 620 -47.12 26.84 -11.27
CA LEU A 620 -46.07 27.85 -11.53
C LEU A 620 -45.64 28.55 -10.23
N PRO A 621 -44.38 28.97 -10.07
CA PRO A 621 -44.14 30.40 -9.77
C PRO A 621 -42.84 30.97 -10.39
N VAL A 622 -42.93 32.13 -11.07
CA VAL A 622 -42.59 33.49 -10.59
C VAL A 622 -41.20 33.92 -11.06
N GLU A 623 -41.19 34.88 -12.00
CA GLU A 623 -40.04 35.65 -12.46
C GLU A 623 -39.60 36.66 -11.39
N GLU A 624 -38.28 36.84 -11.25
CA GLU A 624 -37.67 38.02 -10.63
C GLU A 624 -36.84 38.79 -11.67
N ILE A 625 -36.94 40.11 -11.55
CA ILE A 625 -36.68 41.16 -12.52
C ILE A 625 -35.22 41.62 -12.50
N GLY A 626 -34.68 42.03 -13.66
CA GLY A 626 -33.52 42.92 -13.78
C GLY A 626 -33.51 43.70 -15.11
N PRO A 627 -33.11 44.98 -15.15
CA PRO A 627 -33.77 45.98 -16.02
C PRO A 627 -32.98 46.47 -17.25
N GLN A 628 -33.78 46.83 -18.28
CA GLN A 628 -33.70 47.99 -19.20
C GLN A 628 -32.46 48.22 -20.09
N PHE A 629 -32.69 48.41 -21.40
CA PHE A 629 -32.62 49.69 -22.17
C PHE A 629 -33.06 49.43 -23.65
N ILE A 630 -34.25 49.90 -24.09
CA ILE A 630 -34.53 51.03 -25.05
C ILE A 630 -33.97 50.78 -26.47
N GLU A 631 -34.65 50.82 -27.63
CA GLU A 631 -36.05 51.03 -28.11
C GLU A 631 -36.01 50.90 -29.70
N PRO A 632 -37.08 51.18 -30.52
CA PRO A 632 -37.58 50.33 -31.63
C PRO A 632 -37.57 51.11 -33.00
N PRO A 633 -38.54 51.04 -33.97
CA PRO A 633 -39.71 50.17 -34.26
C PRO A 633 -39.76 49.70 -35.74
N GLU A 634 -40.70 48.83 -36.16
CA GLU A 634 -41.99 49.13 -36.82
C GLU A 634 -42.42 47.79 -37.51
N ASN A 635 -43.66 47.35 -37.75
CA ASN A 635 -45.00 47.95 -37.70
C ASN A 635 -46.06 46.82 -37.71
N LEU A 636 -47.10 46.99 -36.88
CA LEU A 636 -48.55 46.84 -37.12
C LEU A 636 -49.15 45.58 -37.81
N ASN A 637 -50.02 44.86 -37.07
CA ASN A 637 -51.52 44.86 -37.13
C ASN A 637 -52.11 44.00 -38.26
N GLN A 638 -53.26 43.33 -38.21
CA GLN A 638 -54.42 43.03 -37.33
C GLN A 638 -55.19 41.93 -38.13
N VAL A 639 -56.07 41.06 -37.63
CA VAL A 639 -57.51 41.20 -37.30
C VAL A 639 -57.98 39.72 -37.20
N MET A 640 -58.40 39.18 -36.04
CA MET A 640 -59.77 39.05 -35.51
C MET A 640 -60.83 38.34 -36.39
N GLY A 641 -61.46 37.28 -35.88
CA GLY A 641 -62.71 36.72 -36.42
C GLY A 641 -63.03 35.25 -36.07
N SER A 642 -63.72 35.03 -34.95
CA SER A 642 -64.49 33.80 -34.60
C SER A 642 -65.74 33.65 -35.53
N PRO A 643 -66.69 32.68 -35.42
CA PRO A 643 -66.93 31.64 -34.38
C PRO A 643 -67.40 30.22 -34.87
N TRP A 644 -67.28 29.22 -33.96
CA TRP A 644 -68.14 28.03 -33.74
C TRP A 644 -68.39 26.99 -34.88
N VAL A 645 -68.14 25.70 -34.60
CA VAL A 645 -69.15 24.62 -34.46
C VAL A 645 -68.48 23.25 -34.24
N ARG A 646 -69.03 22.53 -33.26
CA ARG A 646 -68.67 21.21 -32.73
C ARG A 646 -69.18 20.09 -33.63
N ARG A 647 -68.32 19.18 -34.13
CA ARG A 647 -68.68 17.79 -34.48
C ARG A 647 -67.49 16.84 -34.29
N LYS A 648 -67.69 15.81 -33.46
CA LYS A 648 -66.83 14.61 -33.37
C LYS A 648 -66.86 13.87 -34.72
N PRO A 649 -65.77 13.14 -35.03
CA PRO A 649 -65.96 11.73 -35.37
C PRO A 649 -65.04 10.81 -34.56
N HIS A 650 -65.63 9.71 -34.12
CA HIS A 650 -64.91 8.48 -33.75
C HIS A 650 -64.15 7.97 -34.97
N VAL A 651 -62.86 7.67 -34.82
CA VAL A 651 -62.19 6.62 -35.59
C VAL A 651 -61.26 5.86 -34.64
N SER A 652 -61.44 4.55 -34.71
CA SER A 652 -60.75 3.42 -34.09
C SER A 652 -59.23 3.54 -34.06
N GLY A 653 -58.65 3.13 -32.93
CA GLY A 653 -57.22 3.07 -32.71
C GLY A 653 -56.55 1.86 -33.36
N ASP A 654 -55.29 2.07 -33.71
CA ASP A 654 -54.23 1.07 -33.76
C ASP A 654 -53.10 1.61 -32.89
N HIS A 655 -52.84 0.94 -31.76
CA HIS A 655 -51.66 1.20 -30.93
C HIS A 655 -50.50 0.32 -31.42
N PRO A 656 -49.31 0.87 -31.75
CA PRO A 656 -48.14 0.05 -31.95
C PRO A 656 -47.67 -0.53 -30.59
N ALA A 657 -47.24 -1.79 -30.60
CA ALA A 657 -46.72 -2.50 -29.44
C ALA A 657 -45.57 -1.74 -28.78
N GLN A 658 -45.60 -1.62 -27.45
CA GLN A 658 -44.52 -1.00 -26.67
C GLN A 658 -43.31 -1.95 -26.58
N PRO A 659 -42.07 -1.42 -26.59
CA PRO A 659 -40.86 -2.21 -26.36
C PRO A 659 -40.84 -2.74 -24.91
N VAL A 660 -40.46 -4.01 -24.75
CA VAL A 660 -40.30 -4.67 -23.44
C VAL A 660 -39.02 -4.13 -22.76
N PRO A 661 -39.06 -3.67 -21.50
CA PRO A 661 -37.89 -3.19 -20.78
C PRO A 661 -36.82 -4.27 -20.56
N VAL A 662 -35.54 -3.90 -20.52
CA VAL A 662 -34.45 -4.77 -20.06
C VAL A 662 -34.59 -5.05 -18.55
N GLU A 663 -34.77 -6.32 -18.17
CA GLU A 663 -34.98 -6.75 -16.77
C GLU A 663 -33.76 -7.43 -16.12
N THR A 664 -33.67 -7.39 -14.78
CA THR A 664 -32.65 -8.08 -13.97
C THR A 664 -33.30 -9.22 -13.16
N LEU A 665 -32.66 -10.40 -13.06
CA LEU A 665 -33.08 -11.47 -12.12
C LEU A 665 -32.33 -11.30 -10.79
N GLY A 666 -33.07 -11.03 -9.72
CA GLY A 666 -32.55 -11.03 -8.34
C GLY A 666 -32.83 -12.34 -7.62
N PHE A 667 -31.93 -12.75 -6.72
CA PHE A 667 -32.15 -13.81 -5.76
C PHE A 667 -33.24 -13.40 -4.76
N GLN A 668 -34.31 -14.21 -4.65
CA GLN A 668 -35.29 -14.10 -3.58
C GLN A 668 -34.89 -15.05 -2.44
N GLU A 669 -34.57 -14.49 -1.28
CA GLU A 669 -34.62 -15.24 -0.02
C GLU A 669 -36.07 -15.68 0.24
N ALA A 670 -36.24 -16.97 0.53
CA ALA A 670 -37.53 -17.56 0.83
C ALA A 670 -37.99 -17.12 2.23
N GLY A 671 -38.97 -16.20 2.29
CA GLY A 671 -39.79 -15.98 3.48
C GLY A 671 -41.04 -16.86 3.42
N GLU A 672 -41.19 -17.77 4.37
CA GLU A 672 -42.39 -18.59 4.56
C GLU A 672 -43.61 -17.77 5.01
N PRO A 673 -44.85 -18.22 4.72
CA PRO A 673 -46.06 -17.42 4.90
C PRO A 673 -46.73 -17.58 6.28
N SER A 674 -47.11 -16.42 6.83
CA SER A 674 -48.27 -16.08 7.69
C SER A 674 -48.87 -17.09 8.69
N ASP A 675 -49.08 -16.63 9.92
CA ASP A 675 -50.42 -16.69 10.54
C ASP A 675 -50.65 -15.53 11.55
N PRO A 676 -51.87 -14.97 11.67
CA PRO A 676 -52.19 -13.86 12.56
C PRO A 676 -52.87 -14.35 13.84
N LEU A 677 -52.77 -13.58 14.95
CA LEU A 677 -53.87 -13.24 15.86
C LEU A 677 -53.38 -12.69 17.22
N SER A 678 -54.06 -11.62 17.65
CA SER A 678 -54.39 -11.25 19.04
C SER A 678 -53.23 -10.81 19.96
N ARG A 679 -53.36 -9.86 20.89
CA ARG A 679 -54.29 -8.78 21.28
C ARG A 679 -53.64 -8.18 22.54
N ASP A 680 -54.03 -6.95 22.87
CA ASP A 680 -53.89 -6.29 24.18
C ASP A 680 -52.51 -5.68 24.53
N ALA A 681 -52.39 -4.56 25.24
CA ALA A 681 -53.16 -3.35 25.47
C ALA A 681 -52.43 -2.61 26.62
N VAL A 682 -52.30 -1.27 26.51
CA VAL A 682 -52.17 -0.30 27.64
C VAL A 682 -50.83 -0.33 28.42
N GLY A 683 -50.19 0.79 28.77
CA GLY A 683 -50.69 2.16 28.86
C GLY A 683 -49.57 3.21 28.81
N ALA A 684 -50.03 4.41 28.45
CA ALA A 684 -49.28 5.65 28.39
C ALA A 684 -49.16 6.29 29.77
N GLU A 685 -48.08 7.04 29.99
CA GLU A 685 -48.16 8.31 30.70
C GLU A 685 -47.34 9.36 29.94
N SER A 686 -48.02 10.48 29.65
CA SER A 686 -47.57 11.59 28.85
C SER A 686 -47.34 12.82 29.73
N THR A 687 -46.20 13.50 29.58
CA THR A 687 -46.10 14.95 29.82
C THR A 687 -45.33 15.61 28.68
N LYS A 688 -46.03 16.54 28.02
CA LYS A 688 -45.77 17.35 26.81
C LYS A 688 -44.54 18.28 26.98
N ASP A 689 -43.56 18.27 26.05
CA ASP A 689 -43.38 19.08 24.80
C ASP A 689 -42.73 20.46 25.02
N PRO A 690 -42.08 21.10 24.00
CA PRO A 690 -41.24 20.62 22.89
C PRO A 690 -39.95 21.52 22.70
N ILE A 691 -38.96 21.17 21.86
CA ILE A 691 -38.79 21.59 20.44
C ILE A 691 -37.73 20.69 19.77
N LEU A 692 -38.04 20.28 18.54
CA LEU A 692 -37.48 19.17 17.78
C LEU A 692 -36.04 19.33 17.26
N ALA A 693 -35.26 18.26 17.44
CA ALA A 693 -34.27 17.76 16.51
C ALA A 693 -34.67 16.31 16.13
N SER A 694 -34.79 16.03 14.85
CA SER A 694 -34.82 14.68 14.26
C SER A 694 -33.99 14.81 12.98
N GLY A 695 -32.87 14.11 12.80
CA GLY A 695 -32.74 12.66 13.02
C GLY A 695 -33.22 11.95 11.76
N GLU A 696 -32.61 12.27 10.61
CA GLU A 696 -32.84 11.54 9.37
C GLU A 696 -32.13 10.18 9.47
N GLN A 697 -32.93 9.11 9.50
CA GLN A 697 -32.51 7.81 8.98
C GLN A 697 -32.05 8.03 7.54
N ALA A 698 -30.78 7.71 7.28
CA ALA A 698 -30.20 7.79 5.94
C ALA A 698 -30.96 6.85 4.99
N SER A 699 -31.89 7.41 4.23
CA SER A 699 -32.42 6.81 3.02
C SER A 699 -31.27 6.67 2.01
N ALA A 700 -31.13 5.50 1.39
CA ALA A 700 -30.22 5.28 0.26
C ALA A 700 -30.39 6.40 -0.81
N PRO A 701 -29.30 6.87 -1.44
CA PRO A 701 -29.36 8.00 -2.36
C PRO A 701 -30.17 7.64 -3.62
N LYS A 702 -31.09 8.53 -3.99
CA LYS A 702 -32.06 8.39 -5.09
C LYS A 702 -31.47 8.44 -6.53
N ASP A 703 -30.14 8.37 -6.70
CA ASP A 703 -29.47 8.75 -7.95
C ASP A 703 -28.60 7.65 -8.64
N SER A 704 -28.65 6.39 -8.20
CA SER A 704 -27.82 5.34 -8.84
C SER A 704 -28.44 4.82 -10.14
N ARG A 705 -27.74 5.02 -11.27
CA ARG A 705 -28.12 4.51 -12.61
C ARG A 705 -27.60 3.09 -12.80
N SER A 706 -28.26 2.27 -13.62
CA SER A 706 -27.80 0.92 -13.95
C SER A 706 -27.41 0.74 -15.42
N VAL A 707 -26.62 -0.29 -15.74
CA VAL A 707 -26.32 -0.67 -17.14
C VAL A 707 -27.60 -0.91 -17.96
N PRO A 708 -28.62 -1.65 -17.45
CA PRO A 708 -29.95 -1.72 -18.06
C PRO A 708 -30.57 -0.37 -18.42
N ASP A 709 -30.50 0.63 -17.54
CA ASP A 709 -31.07 1.96 -17.80
C ASP A 709 -30.38 2.65 -18.98
N LEU A 710 -29.05 2.50 -19.07
CA LEU A 710 -28.28 3.07 -20.18
C LEU A 710 -28.56 2.37 -21.51
N ILE A 711 -28.80 1.06 -21.51
CA ILE A 711 -29.23 0.31 -22.71
C ILE A 711 -30.64 0.73 -23.12
N ASN A 712 -31.58 0.81 -22.18
CA ASN A 712 -32.95 1.27 -22.45
C ASN A 712 -32.95 2.70 -23.01
N TYR A 713 -32.08 3.58 -22.49
CA TYR A 713 -31.90 4.93 -23.02
C TYR A 713 -31.35 4.91 -24.46
N PHE A 714 -30.35 4.07 -24.74
CA PHE A 714 -29.78 3.89 -26.08
C PHE A 714 -30.83 3.42 -27.11
N LEU A 715 -31.75 2.54 -26.71
CA LEU A 715 -32.82 2.01 -27.57
C LEU A 715 -34.10 2.87 -27.57
N SER A 716 -34.14 3.96 -26.80
CA SER A 716 -35.35 4.78 -26.66
C SER A 716 -35.67 5.54 -27.96
N PRO A 717 -36.96 5.67 -28.33
CA PRO A 717 -37.38 6.45 -29.49
C PRO A 717 -36.93 7.92 -29.40
N GLU A 718 -36.33 8.41 -30.48
CA GLU A 718 -35.86 9.79 -30.62
C GLU A 718 -36.76 10.57 -31.58
N ARG A 719 -37.25 11.73 -31.15
CA ARG A 719 -38.00 12.65 -32.02
C ARG A 719 -37.06 13.58 -32.76
N LEU A 720 -37.06 13.48 -34.09
CA LEU A 720 -36.31 14.33 -35.00
C LEU A 720 -37.16 15.55 -35.36
N THR A 721 -36.96 16.67 -34.65
CA THR A 721 -37.73 17.92 -34.80
C THR A 721 -36.80 19.14 -34.91
N ALA A 722 -37.37 20.29 -35.25
CA ALA A 722 -36.67 21.59 -35.31
C ALA A 722 -35.40 21.55 -36.20
N GLU A 723 -34.22 21.79 -35.65
CA GLU A 723 -32.93 21.77 -36.36
C GLU A 723 -32.49 20.36 -36.80
N ASN A 724 -33.06 19.31 -36.20
CA ASN A 724 -32.73 17.90 -36.46
C ASN A 724 -33.79 17.19 -37.33
N LYS A 725 -34.58 17.93 -38.13
CA LYS A 725 -35.62 17.34 -38.99
C LYS A 725 -35.05 16.35 -40.02
N TYR A 726 -35.77 15.28 -40.27
CA TYR A 726 -35.43 14.27 -41.27
C TYR A 726 -35.78 14.74 -42.68
N HIS A 727 -34.83 14.65 -43.62
CA HIS A 727 -35.12 14.88 -45.04
C HIS A 727 -35.82 13.66 -45.64
N CYS A 728 -37.15 13.73 -45.77
CA CYS A 728 -37.95 12.64 -46.29
C CYS A 728 -38.02 12.70 -47.82
N GLU A 729 -37.42 11.72 -48.51
CA GLU A 729 -37.41 11.63 -49.97
C GLU A 729 -38.83 11.62 -50.57
N LYS A 730 -39.78 10.91 -49.93
CA LYS A 730 -41.19 10.89 -50.38
C LYS A 730 -41.90 12.24 -50.24
N CYS A 731 -41.49 13.08 -49.28
CA CYS A 731 -42.02 14.43 -49.10
C CYS A 731 -41.19 15.50 -49.81
N ALA A 732 -40.03 15.13 -50.36
CA ALA A 732 -39.01 16.03 -50.92
C ALA A 732 -38.71 17.27 -50.04
N SER A 733 -38.73 17.12 -48.71
CA SER A 733 -38.60 18.22 -47.76
C SER A 733 -38.22 17.74 -46.35
N LEU A 734 -37.75 18.66 -45.50
CA LEU A 734 -37.49 18.41 -44.08
C LEU A 734 -38.80 18.21 -43.31
N GLN A 735 -38.92 17.08 -42.63
CA GLN A 735 -40.11 16.68 -41.89
C GLN A 735 -39.75 16.25 -40.47
N ASP A 736 -40.70 16.44 -39.56
CA ASP A 736 -40.60 15.82 -38.25
C ASP A 736 -40.70 14.29 -38.42
N ALA A 737 -39.85 13.57 -37.70
CA ALA A 737 -39.79 12.11 -37.77
C ALA A 737 -39.54 11.49 -36.40
N GLU A 738 -39.83 10.20 -36.28
CA GLU A 738 -39.50 9.38 -35.12
C GLU A 738 -38.47 8.34 -35.53
N LYS A 739 -37.33 8.31 -34.82
CA LYS A 739 -36.23 7.39 -35.04
C LYS A 739 -36.22 6.36 -33.91
N VAL A 740 -36.21 5.09 -34.26
CA VAL A 740 -36.15 3.97 -33.31
C VAL A 740 -34.99 3.07 -33.68
N ALA A 741 -34.23 2.60 -32.69
CA ALA A 741 -33.17 1.62 -32.85
C ALA A 741 -33.59 0.30 -32.19
N GLU A 742 -33.47 -0.81 -32.92
CA GLU A 742 -33.83 -2.15 -32.45
C GLU A 742 -32.68 -3.11 -32.74
N LEU A 743 -32.30 -3.96 -31.79
CA LEU A 743 -31.28 -4.99 -32.01
C LEU A 743 -31.89 -6.16 -32.77
N THR A 744 -31.28 -6.58 -33.87
CA THR A 744 -31.76 -7.70 -34.72
C THR A 744 -30.92 -8.97 -34.56
N GLU A 745 -29.64 -8.83 -34.19
CA GLU A 745 -28.73 -9.95 -33.92
C GLU A 745 -27.85 -9.59 -32.71
N GLY A 746 -27.90 -10.40 -31.65
CA GLY A 746 -27.02 -10.25 -30.49
C GLY A 746 -25.66 -10.93 -30.72
N PRO A 747 -24.52 -10.33 -30.36
CA PRO A 747 -23.21 -10.94 -30.53
C PRO A 747 -22.95 -12.04 -29.50
N HIS A 748 -22.04 -12.98 -29.78
CA HIS A 748 -21.64 -14.01 -28.80
C HIS A 748 -20.97 -13.40 -27.56
N TYR A 749 -20.15 -12.36 -27.75
CA TYR A 749 -19.65 -11.47 -26.72
C TYR A 749 -20.16 -10.05 -26.96
N LEU A 750 -20.97 -9.54 -26.04
CA LEU A 750 -21.46 -8.17 -26.04
C LEU A 750 -20.47 -7.26 -25.32
N ILE A 751 -19.96 -6.27 -26.06
CA ILE A 751 -19.08 -5.23 -25.53
C ILE A 751 -19.90 -3.96 -25.30
N LEU A 752 -19.87 -3.44 -24.07
CA LEU A 752 -20.52 -2.18 -23.71
C LEU A 752 -19.47 -1.14 -23.32
N THR A 753 -19.47 0.02 -23.98
CA THR A 753 -18.61 1.15 -23.64
C THR A 753 -19.46 2.22 -22.94
N LEU A 754 -19.18 2.52 -21.66
CA LEU A 754 -19.85 3.58 -20.92
C LEU A 754 -19.22 4.93 -21.28
N LEU A 755 -19.97 5.82 -21.96
CA LEU A 755 -19.45 7.12 -22.40
C LEU A 755 -19.35 8.11 -21.23
N ARG A 756 -18.36 7.91 -20.36
CA ARG A 756 -18.12 8.64 -19.11
C ARG A 756 -17.49 10.01 -19.32
N PHE A 757 -17.98 10.77 -20.28
CA PHE A 757 -17.45 12.09 -20.59
C PHE A 757 -18.54 13.04 -21.05
N SER A 758 -18.47 14.26 -20.53
CA SER A 758 -19.30 15.39 -20.92
C SER A 758 -18.40 16.53 -21.40
N PHE A 759 -18.91 17.40 -22.25
CA PHE A 759 -18.24 18.66 -22.59
C PHE A 759 -18.77 19.76 -21.68
N ASP A 760 -17.89 20.43 -20.93
CA ASP A 760 -18.27 21.58 -20.13
C ASP A 760 -18.15 22.87 -20.98
N PRO A 761 -19.28 23.50 -21.37
CA PRO A 761 -19.25 24.69 -22.21
C PRO A 761 -18.63 25.91 -21.52
N ARG A 762 -18.53 25.93 -20.18
CA ARG A 762 -17.94 27.05 -19.44
C ARG A 762 -16.42 27.01 -19.48
N THR A 763 -15.85 25.83 -19.30
CA THR A 763 -14.39 25.63 -19.29
C THR A 763 -13.83 25.26 -20.66
N MET A 764 -14.69 24.98 -21.64
CA MET A 764 -14.34 24.51 -22.98
C MET A 764 -13.45 23.25 -22.94
N LYS A 765 -13.67 22.40 -21.94
CA LYS A 765 -12.90 21.17 -21.69
C LYS A 765 -13.83 19.97 -21.56
N ARG A 766 -13.30 18.79 -21.91
CA ARG A 766 -13.93 17.51 -21.60
C ARG A 766 -13.82 17.28 -20.08
N LYS A 767 -14.87 16.73 -19.50
CA LYS A 767 -14.95 16.38 -18.08
C LYS A 767 -15.38 14.91 -17.98
N LYS A 768 -14.71 14.15 -17.12
CA LYS A 768 -15.09 12.77 -16.80
C LYS A 768 -16.38 12.74 -15.98
N ILE A 769 -17.28 11.82 -16.29
CA ILE A 769 -18.50 11.53 -15.53
C ILE A 769 -18.16 10.45 -14.49
N LEU A 770 -18.21 10.85 -13.21
CA LEU A 770 -17.83 10.01 -12.06
C LEU A 770 -19.04 9.29 -11.43
N ASP A 771 -20.25 9.52 -11.95
CA ASP A 771 -21.50 8.94 -11.46
C ASP A 771 -21.38 7.40 -11.35
N ASN A 772 -21.77 6.85 -10.20
CA ASN A 772 -21.75 5.40 -10.01
C ASN A 772 -22.81 4.74 -10.91
N VAL A 773 -22.43 3.65 -11.58
CA VAL A 773 -23.33 2.87 -12.44
C VAL A 773 -23.31 1.42 -11.98
N SER A 774 -24.46 0.89 -11.56
CA SER A 774 -24.56 -0.50 -11.11
C SER A 774 -24.47 -1.46 -12.31
N ILE A 775 -23.58 -2.46 -12.22
CA ILE A 775 -23.31 -3.43 -13.28
C ILE A 775 -23.90 -4.78 -12.85
N PRO A 776 -24.89 -5.35 -13.57
CA PRO A 776 -25.46 -6.63 -13.22
C PRO A 776 -24.54 -7.80 -13.62
N VAL A 777 -24.52 -8.89 -12.83
CA VAL A 777 -23.80 -10.12 -13.21
C VAL A 777 -24.46 -10.78 -14.44
N VAL A 778 -25.78 -10.68 -14.55
CA VAL A 778 -26.59 -11.26 -15.62
C VAL A 778 -27.42 -10.18 -16.28
N LEU A 779 -27.31 -10.05 -17.60
CA LEU A 779 -27.99 -9.05 -18.42
C LEU A 779 -28.96 -9.75 -19.39
N LYS A 780 -30.19 -9.24 -19.50
CA LYS A 780 -31.18 -9.69 -20.50
C LYS A 780 -31.28 -8.65 -21.63
N LEU A 781 -30.96 -9.02 -22.86
CA LEU A 781 -30.98 -8.12 -24.00
C LEU A 781 -32.15 -8.45 -24.93
N PRO A 782 -33.06 -7.50 -25.24
CA PRO A 782 -34.15 -7.73 -26.19
C PRO A 782 -33.62 -7.70 -27.62
N VAL A 783 -33.86 -8.77 -28.38
CA VAL A 783 -33.49 -8.90 -29.80
C VAL A 783 -34.74 -9.21 -30.63
N LEU A 784 -34.93 -8.47 -31.72
CA LEU A 784 -36.03 -8.64 -32.67
C LEU A 784 -35.75 -9.80 -33.62
N VAL A 785 -36.65 -10.79 -33.68
CA VAL A 785 -36.54 -11.92 -34.60
C VAL A 785 -37.59 -11.80 -35.72
N SER A 786 -37.15 -11.91 -36.97
CA SER A 786 -38.00 -11.93 -38.17
C SER A 786 -38.48 -13.34 -38.51
N SER A 787 -39.79 -13.52 -38.65
CA SER A 787 -40.47 -14.81 -38.83
C SER A 787 -40.39 -15.41 -40.25
N GLU A 788 -39.31 -15.16 -41.01
CA GLU A 788 -39.22 -15.54 -42.43
C GLU A 788 -38.46 -16.86 -42.69
N GLU A 789 -37.78 -17.47 -41.70
CA GLU A 789 -36.91 -18.64 -41.93
C GLU A 789 -37.55 -20.02 -41.64
N ASN A 790 -38.87 -20.12 -41.47
CA ASN A 790 -39.56 -21.40 -41.22
C ASN A 790 -40.70 -21.66 -42.22
N GLU A 791 -40.37 -21.83 -43.50
CA GLU A 791 -41.35 -22.17 -44.56
C GLU A 791 -41.60 -23.68 -44.76
N ASP A 792 -41.09 -24.59 -43.92
CA ASP A 792 -41.24 -26.04 -44.17
C ASP A 792 -42.19 -26.84 -43.25
N VAL A 793 -42.92 -26.23 -42.30
CA VAL A 793 -43.84 -27.01 -41.41
C VAL A 793 -45.19 -26.34 -41.14
N TRP A 794 -45.91 -25.85 -42.15
CA TRP A 794 -47.36 -25.57 -41.99
C TRP A 794 -48.19 -25.90 -43.24
N ARG A 795 -48.12 -27.16 -43.71
CA ARG A 795 -49.18 -27.70 -44.57
C ARG A 795 -50.28 -28.32 -43.71
N HIS A 796 -51.12 -27.46 -43.12
CA HIS A 796 -52.56 -27.63 -42.86
C HIS A 796 -53.03 -26.75 -41.69
N GLY A 797 -53.61 -25.58 -42.01
CA GLY A 797 -54.35 -24.77 -41.05
C GLY A 797 -54.58 -23.34 -41.54
N LYS A 798 -55.78 -23.05 -42.05
CA LYS A 798 -56.19 -21.70 -42.47
C LYS A 798 -56.22 -20.76 -41.25
N GLY A 799 -55.44 -19.67 -41.30
CA GLY A 799 -55.60 -18.51 -40.43
C GLY A 799 -54.78 -17.33 -40.98
N ARG A 800 -55.45 -16.29 -41.47
CA ARG A 800 -54.81 -15.03 -41.88
C ARG A 800 -54.37 -14.27 -40.62
N GLY A 801 -53.08 -14.28 -40.31
CA GLY A 801 -52.40 -13.32 -39.45
C GLY A 801 -51.18 -12.79 -40.21
N GLY A 802 -51.00 -11.46 -40.25
CA GLY A 802 -49.83 -10.85 -40.89
C GLY A 802 -48.51 -11.23 -40.19
N PRO A 803 -47.35 -10.99 -40.81
CA PRO A 803 -46.05 -11.32 -40.21
C PRO A 803 -45.84 -10.45 -38.97
N GLY A 804 -46.04 -11.02 -37.79
CA GLY A 804 -45.74 -10.38 -36.51
C GLY A 804 -44.29 -10.64 -36.13
N SER A 805 -43.46 -9.59 -36.08
CA SER A 805 -42.13 -9.65 -35.50
C SER A 805 -42.21 -9.79 -33.97
N SER A 806 -41.56 -10.78 -33.38
CA SER A 806 -41.53 -11.00 -31.93
C SER A 806 -40.14 -10.71 -31.34
N PHE A 807 -40.09 -10.11 -30.14
CA PHE A 807 -38.85 -9.94 -29.39
C PHE A 807 -38.51 -11.20 -28.59
N VAL A 808 -37.25 -11.63 -28.66
CA VAL A 808 -36.68 -12.70 -27.83
C VAL A 808 -35.65 -12.08 -26.89
N SER A 809 -35.69 -12.45 -25.61
CA SER A 809 -34.71 -12.00 -24.63
C SER A 809 -33.50 -12.92 -24.65
N VAL A 810 -32.36 -12.41 -25.09
CA VAL A 810 -31.07 -13.11 -25.04
C VAL A 810 -30.40 -12.85 -23.69
N VAL A 811 -29.92 -13.90 -23.02
CA VAL A 811 -29.30 -13.78 -21.68
C VAL A 811 -27.78 -13.76 -21.82
N TYR A 812 -27.14 -12.87 -21.07
CA TYR A 812 -25.71 -12.63 -21.07
C TYR A 812 -25.13 -12.68 -19.65
N ASP A 813 -23.94 -13.28 -19.50
CA ASP A 813 -23.16 -13.29 -18.26
C ASP A 813 -22.00 -12.30 -18.34
N LEU A 814 -21.81 -11.47 -17.33
CA LEU A 814 -20.67 -10.57 -17.23
C LEU A 814 -19.38 -11.39 -17.15
N CYS A 815 -18.37 -11.09 -17.96
CA CYS A 815 -17.08 -11.79 -17.95
C CYS A 815 -15.91 -10.87 -17.59
N SER A 816 -15.92 -9.61 -18.06
CA SER A 816 -14.84 -8.66 -17.73
C SER A 816 -15.35 -7.23 -17.52
N VAL A 817 -14.67 -6.49 -16.64
CA VAL A 817 -14.88 -5.06 -16.36
C VAL A 817 -13.54 -4.34 -16.40
N VAL A 818 -13.35 -3.50 -17.41
CA VAL A 818 -12.19 -2.60 -17.51
C VAL A 818 -12.51 -1.30 -16.78
N VAL A 819 -11.67 -0.94 -15.82
CA VAL A 819 -11.83 0.25 -14.98
C VAL A 819 -10.83 1.32 -15.39
N HIS A 820 -11.28 2.57 -15.46
CA HIS A 820 -10.42 3.73 -15.60
C HIS A 820 -10.31 4.45 -14.24
N SER A 821 -9.11 4.47 -13.66
CA SER A 821 -8.77 5.25 -12.47
C SER A 821 -8.21 6.61 -12.85
N GLY A 822 -8.94 7.68 -12.52
CA GLY A 822 -8.54 9.06 -12.81
C GLY A 822 -9.70 10.03 -12.64
N ILE A 823 -9.44 11.25 -12.19
CA ILE A 823 -10.49 12.27 -12.00
C ILE A 823 -10.81 12.99 -13.32
N SER A 824 -9.83 13.04 -14.23
CA SER A 824 -9.94 13.69 -15.52
C SER A 824 -10.08 12.66 -16.65
N SER A 825 -10.57 13.11 -17.80
CA SER A 825 -10.65 12.30 -19.03
C SER A 825 -9.34 12.29 -19.84
N GLU A 826 -8.35 13.08 -19.43
CA GLU A 826 -7.09 13.29 -20.15
C GLU A 826 -5.94 12.46 -19.57
N SER A 827 -6.08 11.98 -18.33
CA SER A 827 -5.07 11.12 -17.71
C SER A 827 -5.64 10.15 -16.68
N GLY A 828 -4.97 9.01 -16.55
CA GLY A 828 -5.34 7.98 -15.59
C GLY A 828 -4.58 6.67 -15.77
N HIS A 829 -5.12 5.60 -15.20
CA HIS A 829 -4.61 4.24 -15.26
C HIS A 829 -5.74 3.25 -15.51
N TYR A 830 -5.49 2.24 -16.34
CA TYR A 830 -6.45 1.17 -16.61
C TYR A 830 -6.04 -0.12 -15.93
N TYR A 831 -7.03 -0.83 -15.40
CA TYR A 831 -6.91 -2.20 -14.92
C TYR A 831 -8.21 -2.96 -15.21
N CYS A 832 -8.20 -4.28 -15.07
CA CYS A 832 -9.29 -5.14 -15.51
C CYS A 832 -9.64 -6.18 -14.44
N TYR A 833 -10.93 -6.32 -14.14
CA TYR A 833 -11.46 -7.51 -13.46
C TYR A 833 -12.01 -8.48 -14.49
N SER A 834 -11.66 -9.76 -14.39
CA SER A 834 -12.19 -10.78 -15.30
C SER A 834 -12.44 -12.10 -14.59
N ARG A 835 -13.39 -12.86 -15.12
CA ARG A 835 -13.66 -14.26 -14.78
C ARG A 835 -13.81 -15.08 -16.05
N GLU A 836 -13.59 -16.39 -15.92
CA GLU A 836 -13.75 -17.33 -17.03
C GLU A 836 -15.20 -17.84 -17.07
N CYS A 837 -15.92 -17.51 -18.14
CA CYS A 837 -17.29 -17.96 -18.37
C CYS A 837 -17.25 -19.30 -19.15
N THR A 838 -17.59 -20.43 -18.52
CA THR A 838 -17.59 -21.78 -19.16
C THR A 838 -18.99 -22.40 -19.21
N ASP A 839 -19.25 -23.29 -20.17
CA ASP A 839 -20.56 -23.92 -20.42
C ASP A 839 -20.89 -25.11 -19.49
N ALA A 840 -20.13 -25.31 -18.41
CA ALA A 840 -20.22 -26.51 -17.59
C ALA A 840 -21.51 -26.56 -16.76
N VAL A 841 -22.51 -27.30 -17.27
CA VAL A 841 -23.59 -27.87 -16.47
C VAL A 841 -23.03 -29.01 -15.62
N PRO A 842 -23.19 -29.01 -14.28
CA PRO A 842 -22.81 -30.17 -13.48
C PRO A 842 -23.89 -31.26 -13.60
N HIS A 843 -23.78 -32.10 -14.64
CA HIS A 843 -24.44 -33.41 -14.63
C HIS A 843 -23.51 -34.44 -14.01
N GLY A 844 -23.56 -34.54 -12.68
CA GLY A 844 -22.99 -35.67 -11.96
C GLY A 844 -23.74 -36.95 -12.32
N GLN A 845 -23.05 -37.87 -13.00
CA GLN A 845 -23.46 -39.27 -13.08
C GLN A 845 -23.53 -39.84 -11.65
N LEU A 846 -24.74 -40.15 -11.18
CA LEU A 846 -24.97 -41.00 -10.02
C LEU A 846 -24.38 -42.39 -10.31
N ARG A 847 -23.25 -42.72 -9.69
CA ARG A 847 -22.90 -44.11 -9.40
C ARG A 847 -23.52 -44.47 -8.06
N ASP A 848 -24.46 -45.41 -8.09
CA ASP A 848 -25.10 -45.99 -6.91
C ASP A 848 -24.08 -46.55 -5.91
N GLY A 849 -24.27 -46.22 -4.63
CA GLY A 849 -23.73 -46.99 -3.50
C GLY A 849 -22.52 -46.40 -2.75
N ALA A 850 -22.66 -45.24 -2.12
CA ALA A 850 -21.82 -44.83 -0.98
C ALA A 850 -22.58 -43.85 -0.04
N PRO A 851 -22.36 -43.86 1.28
CA PRO A 851 -23.22 -43.16 2.24
C PRO A 851 -22.93 -41.65 2.29
N LYS A 852 -24.01 -40.85 2.40
CA LYS A 852 -24.00 -39.39 2.53
C LYS A 852 -23.18 -38.91 3.74
N PRO A 853 -22.30 -37.91 3.60
CA PRO A 853 -21.92 -37.05 4.72
C PRO A 853 -22.95 -35.91 4.87
N ALA A 854 -23.26 -35.60 6.11
CA ALA A 854 -24.18 -34.54 6.50
C ALA A 854 -23.43 -33.21 6.67
N SER A 855 -23.64 -32.25 5.77
CA SER A 855 -23.59 -30.80 6.04
C SER A 855 -23.93 -30.01 4.76
N ASP A 856 -25.08 -29.33 4.76
CA ASP A 856 -25.56 -28.42 3.70
C ASP A 856 -24.78 -27.09 3.69
N LYS A 857 -23.45 -27.14 3.65
CA LYS A 857 -22.57 -25.95 3.58
C LYS A 857 -21.40 -26.10 2.61
N GLN A 858 -21.47 -27.00 1.64
CA GLN A 858 -20.34 -27.29 0.76
C GLN A 858 -20.77 -27.54 -0.69
N LEU A 859 -21.38 -26.51 -1.30
CA LEU A 859 -21.63 -26.44 -2.75
C LEU A 859 -21.37 -25.01 -3.30
N ASP A 860 -20.47 -24.26 -2.64
CA ASP A 860 -19.92 -23.00 -3.13
C ASP A 860 -18.64 -23.27 -3.96
N PHE A 861 -18.79 -23.82 -5.16
CA PHE A 861 -17.78 -23.57 -6.19
C PHE A 861 -18.04 -22.16 -6.75
N GLU A 862 -17.66 -21.15 -5.97
CA GLU A 862 -17.75 -19.73 -6.33
C GLU A 862 -17.02 -19.46 -7.66
N ILE A 863 -17.66 -18.69 -8.52
CA ILE A 863 -17.10 -18.28 -9.81
C ILE A 863 -15.91 -17.34 -9.53
N GLN A 864 -14.68 -17.84 -9.68
CA GLN A 864 -13.46 -17.10 -9.35
C GLN A 864 -13.25 -15.87 -10.24
N TRP A 865 -13.07 -14.71 -9.61
CA TRP A 865 -12.66 -13.47 -10.27
C TRP A 865 -11.16 -13.20 -10.07
N TYR A 866 -10.58 -12.50 -11.05
CA TYR A 866 -9.19 -12.08 -11.05
C TYR A 866 -9.09 -10.58 -11.33
N LEU A 867 -8.17 -9.91 -10.65
CA LEU A 867 -7.78 -8.52 -10.91
C LEU A 867 -6.45 -8.50 -11.66
N PHE A 868 -6.47 -8.00 -12.89
CA PHE A 868 -5.32 -7.80 -13.74
C PHE A 868 -4.90 -6.32 -13.71
N ASN A 869 -3.73 -6.06 -13.13
CA ASN A 869 -3.15 -4.72 -13.06
C ASN A 869 -1.69 -4.78 -13.54
N ASP A 870 -1.50 -4.62 -14.84
CA ASP A 870 -0.23 -4.79 -15.53
C ASP A 870 0.47 -6.10 -15.15
N THR A 871 1.63 -6.03 -14.49
CA THR A 871 2.46 -7.20 -14.14
C THR A 871 1.86 -8.05 -13.03
N ARG A 872 0.88 -7.53 -12.29
CA ARG A 872 0.29 -8.20 -11.13
C ARG A 872 -1.08 -8.75 -11.47
N VAL A 873 -1.29 -9.99 -11.04
CA VAL A 873 -2.59 -10.64 -11.06
C VAL A 873 -2.90 -11.13 -9.66
N SER A 874 -4.09 -10.87 -9.16
CA SER A 874 -4.56 -11.35 -7.85
C SER A 874 -5.96 -11.92 -7.96
N PHE A 875 -6.33 -12.79 -7.01
CA PHE A 875 -7.72 -13.15 -6.83
C PHE A 875 -8.52 -11.91 -6.44
N SER A 876 -9.79 -11.87 -6.84
CA SER A 876 -10.73 -10.82 -6.44
C SER A 876 -12.14 -11.42 -6.44
N SER A 877 -13.16 -10.57 -6.27
CA SER A 877 -14.56 -10.96 -6.16
C SER A 877 -15.47 -10.05 -7.00
N PHE A 878 -16.72 -10.48 -7.23
CA PHE A 878 -17.71 -9.59 -7.84
C PHE A 878 -18.07 -8.42 -6.91
N GLU A 879 -17.98 -8.60 -5.58
CA GLU A 879 -18.22 -7.51 -4.61
C GLU A 879 -17.22 -6.37 -4.80
N SER A 880 -15.95 -6.71 -5.02
CA SER A 880 -14.90 -5.74 -5.36
C SER A 880 -15.24 -4.97 -6.64
N VAL A 881 -15.83 -5.64 -7.65
CA VAL A 881 -16.29 -5.05 -8.92
C VAL A 881 -17.48 -4.10 -8.70
N SER A 882 -18.47 -4.50 -7.90
CA SER A 882 -19.66 -3.68 -7.64
C SER A 882 -19.37 -2.46 -6.80
N ASN A 883 -18.37 -2.55 -5.91
CA ASN A 883 -18.03 -1.49 -4.96
C ASN A 883 -16.88 -0.58 -5.41
N VAL A 884 -16.28 -0.78 -6.60
CA VAL A 884 -15.13 0.02 -7.10
C VAL A 884 -15.35 1.51 -6.95
N THR A 885 -16.43 2.05 -7.52
CA THR A 885 -16.70 3.50 -7.53
C THR A 885 -17.15 4.00 -6.15
N SER A 886 -17.70 3.13 -5.30
CA SER A 886 -18.07 3.46 -3.92
C SER A 886 -16.84 3.63 -3.03
N PHE A 887 -15.86 2.72 -3.13
CA PHE A 887 -14.60 2.80 -2.38
C PHE A 887 -13.61 3.80 -2.96
N PHE A 888 -13.57 3.92 -4.29
CA PHE A 888 -12.68 4.82 -5.01
C PHE A 888 -13.48 5.67 -6.01
N PRO A 889 -13.95 6.86 -5.62
CA PRO A 889 -14.78 7.72 -6.48
C PRO A 889 -14.16 8.13 -7.83
N LYS A 890 -12.83 8.05 -7.94
CA LYS A 890 -12.09 8.33 -9.18
C LYS A 890 -11.99 7.12 -10.13
N ASP A 891 -12.32 5.93 -9.64
CA ASP A 891 -12.25 4.67 -10.35
C ASP A 891 -13.64 4.31 -10.85
N THR A 892 -13.77 4.26 -12.17
CA THR A 892 -15.08 4.06 -12.82
C THR A 892 -14.97 2.99 -13.88
N ALA A 893 -15.86 2.00 -13.84
CA ALA A 893 -15.99 1.01 -14.89
C ALA A 893 -16.24 1.68 -16.25
N TYR A 894 -15.55 1.24 -17.30
CA TYR A 894 -15.54 1.91 -18.59
C TYR A 894 -15.92 0.99 -19.76
N VAL A 895 -15.30 -0.19 -19.87
CA VAL A 895 -15.64 -1.20 -20.89
C VAL A 895 -16.08 -2.48 -20.18
N LEU A 896 -17.21 -3.04 -20.60
CA LEU A 896 -17.79 -4.27 -20.04
C LEU A 896 -17.85 -5.35 -21.14
N PHE A 897 -17.50 -6.58 -20.79
CA PHE A 897 -17.65 -7.74 -21.65
C PHE A 897 -18.67 -8.69 -21.04
N TYR A 898 -19.64 -9.09 -21.86
CA TYR A 898 -20.68 -10.05 -21.51
C TYR A 898 -20.67 -11.21 -22.51
N ARG A 899 -20.77 -12.46 -22.06
CA ARG A 899 -20.88 -13.67 -22.91
C ARG A 899 -22.32 -14.13 -22.98
N GLN A 900 -22.81 -14.44 -24.17
CA GLN A 900 -24.15 -14.99 -24.38
C GLN A 900 -24.27 -16.39 -23.76
N ARG A 901 -25.37 -16.68 -23.06
CA ARG A 901 -25.69 -18.03 -22.59
C ARG A 901 -26.21 -18.88 -23.76
N PRO A 902 -25.78 -20.15 -23.90
CA PRO A 902 -26.35 -21.05 -24.89
C PRO A 902 -27.85 -21.29 -24.61
N GLY A 903 -28.70 -21.06 -25.60
CA GLY A 903 -30.16 -21.17 -25.48
C GLY A 903 -30.69 -22.60 -25.68
N THR A 904 -31.82 -22.93 -25.04
CA THR A 904 -32.50 -24.24 -25.11
C THR A 904 -33.34 -24.47 -26.39
N GLN A 905 -33.28 -23.56 -27.37
CA GLN A 905 -33.90 -23.73 -28.69
C GLN A 905 -32.81 -23.79 -29.74
N SER A 906 -32.62 -24.99 -30.28
CA SER A 906 -31.70 -25.30 -31.36
C SER A 906 -32.11 -24.58 -32.65
N CYS A 907 -31.38 -23.54 -33.02
CA CYS A 907 -31.18 -23.22 -34.43
C CYS A 907 -30.33 -24.34 -35.06
N PRO A 908 -30.60 -24.80 -36.30
CA PRO A 908 -29.84 -25.87 -36.97
C PRO A 908 -28.36 -25.55 -37.26
N LEU A 909 -27.85 -24.44 -36.73
CA LEU A 909 -26.46 -23.99 -36.87
C LEU A 909 -25.53 -24.58 -35.79
N HIS A 910 -26.05 -25.34 -34.82
CA HIS A 910 -25.26 -25.92 -33.75
C HIS A 910 -24.63 -27.29 -34.08
N GLU A 911 -25.01 -27.93 -35.20
CA GLU A 911 -24.43 -29.23 -35.57
C GLU A 911 -23.02 -29.12 -36.19
N ALA A 912 -22.73 -28.05 -36.93
CA ALA A 912 -21.39 -27.86 -37.54
C ALA A 912 -20.30 -27.45 -36.54
N ALA A 913 -20.67 -26.90 -35.37
CA ALA A 913 -19.73 -26.60 -34.28
C ALA A 913 -19.60 -27.77 -33.28
N ALA A 914 -20.63 -28.61 -33.16
CA ALA A 914 -20.62 -29.80 -32.30
C ALA A 914 -19.84 -30.98 -32.92
N GLU A 915 -19.73 -31.08 -34.25
CA GLU A 915 -18.94 -32.13 -34.91
C GLU A 915 -17.41 -31.97 -34.75
N ALA A 916 -16.92 -30.81 -34.33
CA ALA A 916 -15.52 -30.63 -33.92
C ALA A 916 -15.23 -31.12 -32.48
N GLY A 917 -16.27 -31.44 -31.70
CA GLY A 917 -16.19 -31.79 -30.28
C GLY A 917 -16.12 -33.30 -29.97
N HIS A 918 -16.05 -34.17 -30.99
CA HIS A 918 -16.01 -35.63 -30.81
C HIS A 918 -14.68 -36.26 -31.26
N LEU A 919 -13.56 -35.66 -30.89
CA LEU A 919 -12.26 -36.35 -30.80
C LEU A 919 -11.53 -35.78 -29.58
N HIS A 920 -11.58 -36.50 -28.45
CA HIS A 920 -10.80 -36.17 -27.25
C HIS A 920 -9.30 -36.27 -27.55
N GLY A 921 -8.69 -35.10 -27.77
CA GLY A 921 -7.27 -34.82 -27.69
C GLY A 921 -7.11 -33.30 -27.61
N GLU A 922 -6.45 -32.77 -26.58
CA GLU A 922 -6.13 -31.34 -26.51
C GLU A 922 -5.47 -30.91 -27.83
N PRO A 923 -5.94 -29.83 -28.48
CA PRO A 923 -5.31 -29.36 -29.70
C PRO A 923 -3.88 -28.93 -29.37
N SER A 924 -2.90 -29.63 -29.95
CA SER A 924 -1.50 -29.33 -29.70
C SER A 924 -1.16 -27.98 -30.32
N LEU A 925 -0.83 -27.02 -29.46
CA LEU A 925 -0.25 -25.74 -29.86
C LEU A 925 0.94 -25.97 -30.81
N ASN A 926 1.13 -25.06 -31.77
CA ASN A 926 2.20 -25.16 -32.78
C ASN A 926 3.56 -25.50 -32.13
N LYS A 927 4.28 -26.48 -32.70
CA LYS A 927 5.57 -26.96 -32.22
C LYS A 927 6.61 -25.84 -32.08
N ASP A 928 6.66 -24.91 -33.02
CA ASP A 928 7.62 -23.79 -33.00
C ASP A 928 7.31 -22.80 -31.87
N LEU A 929 6.01 -22.59 -31.59
CA LEU A 929 5.54 -21.73 -30.50
C LEU A 929 5.84 -22.36 -29.13
N MET A 930 5.60 -23.66 -29.00
CA MET A 930 5.95 -24.44 -27.81
C MET A 930 7.46 -24.48 -27.56
N GLU A 931 8.28 -24.59 -28.60
CA GLU A 931 9.74 -24.53 -28.49
C GLU A 931 10.21 -23.16 -27.99
N ALA A 932 9.64 -22.07 -28.52
CA ALA A 932 9.95 -20.71 -28.08
C ALA A 932 9.59 -20.48 -26.60
N ILE A 933 8.41 -20.95 -26.16
CA ILE A 933 7.97 -20.86 -24.76
C ILE A 933 8.85 -21.71 -23.86
N SER A 934 9.18 -22.94 -24.26
CA SER A 934 10.07 -23.83 -23.51
C SER A 934 11.45 -23.20 -23.32
N LYS A 935 12.02 -22.63 -24.39
CA LYS A 935 13.30 -21.91 -24.34
C LYS A 935 13.25 -20.71 -23.39
N ASP A 936 12.19 -19.92 -23.42
CA ASP A 936 12.01 -18.77 -22.52
C ASP A 936 11.87 -19.21 -21.05
N ASN A 937 11.12 -20.29 -20.79
CA ASN A 937 10.95 -20.86 -19.46
C ASN A 937 12.28 -21.39 -18.90
N ILE A 938 13.10 -22.05 -19.72
CA ILE A 938 14.45 -22.50 -19.33
C ILE A 938 15.33 -21.30 -18.98
N LEU A 939 15.32 -20.24 -19.79
CA LEU A 939 16.08 -19.01 -19.51
C LEU A 939 15.65 -18.38 -18.19
N TYR A 940 14.34 -18.30 -17.94
CA TYR A 940 13.82 -17.76 -16.69
C TYR A 940 14.25 -18.56 -15.46
N LEU A 941 14.26 -19.90 -15.54
CA LEU A 941 14.76 -20.75 -14.46
C LEU A 941 16.26 -20.53 -14.21
N GLN A 942 17.07 -20.36 -15.26
CA GLN A 942 18.49 -20.02 -15.12
C GLN A 942 18.70 -18.65 -14.46
N GLU A 943 17.86 -17.66 -14.79
CA GLU A 943 17.88 -16.34 -14.14
C GLU A 943 17.53 -16.44 -12.65
N GLN A 944 16.45 -17.15 -12.30
CA GLN A 944 16.07 -17.39 -10.91
C GLN A 944 17.18 -18.11 -10.13
N GLU A 945 17.80 -19.14 -10.72
CA GLU A 945 18.86 -19.89 -10.03
C GLU A 945 20.09 -19.01 -9.77
N LYS A 946 20.46 -18.16 -10.73
CA LYS A 946 21.54 -17.19 -10.56
C LYS A 946 21.22 -16.19 -9.44
N GLU A 947 19.98 -15.70 -9.39
CA GLU A 947 19.53 -14.77 -8.36
C GLU A 947 19.42 -15.41 -6.98
N ALA A 948 18.92 -16.65 -6.91
CA ALA A 948 18.88 -17.44 -5.68
C ALA A 948 20.28 -17.72 -5.13
N ARG A 949 21.27 -17.99 -5.99
CA ARG A 949 22.68 -18.12 -5.58
C ARG A 949 23.24 -16.81 -5.03
N ASN A 950 22.96 -15.68 -5.68
CA ASN A 950 23.36 -14.35 -5.18
C ASN A 950 22.70 -14.05 -3.82
N ARG A 951 21.41 -14.37 -3.68
CA ARG A 951 20.64 -14.18 -2.45
C ARG A 951 21.08 -15.14 -1.34
N ALA A 952 21.44 -16.38 -1.66
CA ALA A 952 21.94 -17.35 -0.69
C ALA A 952 23.32 -16.95 -0.17
N ALA A 953 24.21 -16.46 -1.05
CA ALA A 953 25.50 -15.90 -0.65
C ALA A 953 25.34 -14.68 0.28
N TYR A 954 24.27 -13.90 0.09
CA TYR A 954 23.89 -12.78 0.95
C TYR A 954 23.23 -13.21 2.28
N ILE A 955 22.30 -14.16 2.25
CA ILE A 955 21.64 -14.71 3.46
C ILE A 955 22.65 -15.43 4.35
N SER A 956 23.64 -16.11 3.78
CA SER A 956 24.74 -16.70 4.55
C SER A 956 25.64 -15.65 5.24
N ALA A 957 25.59 -14.39 4.80
CA ALA A 957 26.33 -13.27 5.37
C ALA A 957 25.50 -12.39 6.33
N LEU A 958 24.21 -12.71 6.52
CA LEU A 958 23.32 -12.01 7.46
C LEU A 958 23.25 -12.74 8.81
N PRO A 959 23.35 -12.04 9.95
CA PRO A 959 23.01 -12.61 11.24
C PRO A 959 21.53 -13.02 11.27
N LYS A 960 21.24 -14.25 11.72
CA LYS A 960 19.87 -14.76 11.86
C LYS A 960 19.06 -13.84 12.79
N SER A 961 18.04 -13.18 12.26
CA SER A 961 17.12 -12.35 13.04
C SER A 961 16.22 -13.24 13.92
N PRO A 962 16.05 -12.93 15.23
CA PRO A 962 15.03 -13.59 16.04
C PRO A 962 13.63 -13.19 15.56
N LEU A 963 12.76 -14.20 15.40
CA LEU A 963 11.33 -14.08 15.11
C LEU A 963 10.63 -13.48 16.34
N TRP A 964 10.53 -12.16 16.37
CA TRP A 964 10.10 -11.34 17.51
C TRP A 964 8.59 -11.32 17.78
N TRP A 965 7.78 -11.88 16.89
CA TRP A 965 6.32 -11.87 17.03
C TRP A 965 5.76 -12.95 17.97
N ARG A 966 6.57 -13.92 18.40
CA ARG A 966 6.08 -15.06 19.18
C ARG A 966 5.84 -14.75 20.66
N ASP A 967 6.35 -13.63 21.17
CA ASP A 967 6.26 -13.30 22.60
C ASP A 967 5.04 -12.45 22.98
N PHE A 968 4.30 -11.90 22.00
CA PHE A 968 3.06 -11.14 22.27
C PHE A 968 1.76 -11.97 22.17
N ASP A 969 1.82 -13.17 21.59
CA ASP A 969 0.66 -14.08 21.47
C ASP A 969 0.50 -15.02 22.69
N ARG A 970 1.33 -14.86 23.74
CA ARG A 970 1.26 -15.71 24.95
C ARG A 970 0.25 -15.25 26.01
N ASP A 971 -0.37 -14.09 25.86
CA ASP A 971 -1.29 -13.52 26.86
C ASP A 971 -2.77 -13.59 26.48
N LYS A 972 -3.19 -14.49 25.58
CA LYS A 972 -4.60 -14.58 25.16
C LYS A 972 -5.29 -15.95 25.20
N ASP A 973 -4.61 -17.01 25.60
CA ASP A 973 -5.22 -18.33 25.72
C ASP A 973 -5.06 -18.90 27.13
N ASP A 974 -5.74 -18.31 28.12
CA ASP A 974 -6.00 -18.96 29.41
C ASP A 974 -7.29 -18.39 30.03
N ASP A 975 -8.44 -18.79 29.46
CA ASP A 975 -9.73 -18.65 30.12
C ASP A 975 -10.63 -19.85 29.79
N SER A 976 -10.42 -20.98 30.48
CA SER A 976 -11.50 -21.92 30.83
C SER A 976 -11.14 -22.85 32.02
N SER A 977 -11.73 -22.53 33.18
CA SER A 977 -12.16 -23.42 34.27
C SER A 977 -11.17 -24.39 34.96
N SER A 978 -10.82 -24.09 36.22
CA SER A 978 -11.25 -24.86 37.41
C SER A 978 -10.74 -24.18 38.69
N GLY A 979 -11.55 -24.22 39.75
CA GLY A 979 -11.53 -23.23 40.84
C GLY A 979 -10.65 -23.52 42.06
N GLY A 980 -10.55 -22.52 42.94
CA GLY A 980 -9.89 -22.62 44.24
C GLY A 980 -9.69 -21.28 44.97
N CYS A 981 -10.62 -20.96 45.88
CA CYS A 981 -10.69 -19.91 46.93
C CYS A 981 -9.45 -19.07 47.36
N SER A 982 -9.58 -17.73 47.26
CA SER A 982 -9.40 -16.60 48.25
C SER A 982 -8.17 -16.48 49.22
N PRO A 983 -7.85 -15.28 49.80
CA PRO A 983 -8.14 -13.88 49.43
C PRO A 983 -6.99 -12.82 49.59
N ALA A 984 -7.22 -11.63 49.00
CA ALA A 984 -6.86 -10.27 49.44
C ALA A 984 -5.41 -9.71 49.31
N ALA A 985 -5.24 -8.74 48.41
CA ALA A 985 -4.84 -7.34 48.71
C ALA A 985 -4.93 -6.48 47.43
N GLY A 986 -5.59 -5.32 47.51
CA GLY A 986 -5.78 -4.40 46.39
C GLY A 986 -4.63 -3.40 46.20
N GLY A 987 -4.61 -2.77 45.01
CA GLY A 987 -3.85 -1.54 44.79
C GLY A 987 -3.43 -1.30 43.35
N GLY A 988 -4.09 -0.32 42.71
CA GLY A 988 -3.46 0.65 41.80
C GLY A 988 -3.09 0.18 40.39
N GLY A 989 -3.87 0.61 39.40
CA GLY A 989 -3.46 0.59 38.01
C GLY A 989 -2.26 1.51 37.76
N SER A 990 -1.19 0.95 37.20
CA SER A 990 -0.15 1.70 36.52
C SER A 990 0.05 1.09 35.14
N GLY A 991 -0.10 1.91 34.10
CA GLY A 991 0.12 1.54 32.71
C GLY A 991 1.51 0.91 32.54
N SER A 992 1.51 -0.33 32.08
CA SER A 992 2.69 -1.17 31.92
C SER A 992 3.62 -0.59 30.85
N PHE A 993 4.82 -0.20 31.28
CA PHE A 993 5.97 0.21 30.46
C PHE A 993 6.71 -1.00 29.85
N HIS A 994 6.04 -2.15 29.73
CA HIS A 994 6.57 -3.36 29.10
C HIS A 994 6.52 -3.23 27.58
N GLY A 995 7.67 -2.96 26.97
CA GLY A 995 7.82 -3.03 25.52
C GLY A 995 9.14 -2.49 24.99
N LEU A 996 9.90 -1.75 25.79
CA LEU A 996 11.25 -1.33 25.40
C LEU A 996 12.24 -2.51 25.51
N VAL A 997 12.13 -3.46 24.59
CA VAL A 997 13.24 -4.38 24.29
C VAL A 997 14.26 -3.57 23.49
N PHE A 998 15.39 -3.28 24.14
CA PHE A 998 16.52 -2.48 23.65
C PHE A 998 17.42 -3.24 22.68
#